data_AF-A0A928Y7Y3-F1
#
_entry.id   AF-A0A928Y7Y3-F1
#
_cell.length_a   1.000
_cell.length_b   1.000
_cell.length_c   1.000
_cell.angle_alpha   90.00
_cell.angle_beta   90.00
_cell.angle_gamma   90.00
#
_symmetry.space_group_name_H-M   'P 1'
#
loop_
_entity.id
_entity.type
_entity.pdbx_description
1 polymer ?
#
loop_
_entity_poly.entity_id
_entity_poly.type
_entity_poly.pdbx_seq_one_letter_code
_entity_poly.pdbx_strand_id
1 'polypeptide(L)'
;MALKHTNPARHRWDKKERMEVTAVAPYNFIPLPEKMVVAQPPPDHDSYQPEPVAYTGWIACELETCSPTYIRGMLTEKQFASFGQAGPDQLTEEQKEAMANFFGLSQDVPLIPGSSLRGMIRQLVEIVGHGRMRYVSPTPTFTYRAVAAQNDDPLREPYREVVGAFARNVRAGILEKRGDAWWIQPTLLPSSLNLAEKGAFLKIKERDIPAKSIPGLYRLNSPDYRPAWHYVSFDVEDRRGKQGMHTAVTRIGAREANHRYEGILVCSGNMMETGDKTNRKNHALILAKDGHARSVQIDPQAVQDYRDGLTPFQEELDAWGGKGWGCLKDGAPIFYVSEGNMVRYFGHSPNFRIPARLNLPGESRAANPRDFVPAHLRENPQPDMADAIFGWVEEREKGTVVGPPGQRAGRVFFSDGRCDAGQENIWLAAEPITPHVLSGPKPTTFQHYLVQDGKAGQNGHHPDNKAALAHYGTPPGETEIRGYKLYWHKGAKPKIEANAVELSHPKQLTRIKPLQAGVRFRFKVHFENLRPEELGLLWWALALPGEAGKQYRHKLGMGKPLGMGAVAITPQLFITDRPARYETLFSGEQWQTGVQTADAQPFLDALNRYLLQEKGLGARQQNITELERIQMLLAMLEWREGSPEWQAKTRYMEIERPTGRRRSDGQPETFNEYKERPVLPNPFGVLSGPNVPGPTPGGTPQKQPQQVQPTKPKPVAESGPRPQSVQPTKPKPAAKSDPQPGDLLQAKVYFLESNGDVYLELAGISPDRMMGYIPANRLGSKQYQEGQAAAVMVLAVQNRGGEMVLECEPTGVSDLQGTVKWFDEHRGYGFIVPDSGERDVYVHKSRLAGVQRLREGERVLFKIGKGMKGLEAQDVRLVDVD
;
A
#
# COMPACT_ATOMS: atom_id res chain seq x y z
N MET A 1 -15.12 -19.48 20.25
CA MET A 1 -13.67 -19.76 20.10
C MET A 1 -12.94 -18.57 20.68
N ALA A 2 -11.83 -18.78 21.40
CA ALA A 2 -10.94 -17.67 21.72
C ALA A 2 -10.25 -17.20 20.42
N LEU A 3 -10.08 -15.89 20.25
CA LEU A 3 -9.33 -15.35 19.12
C LEU A 3 -7.95 -16.00 19.06
N LYS A 4 -7.60 -16.58 17.91
CA LYS A 4 -6.33 -17.28 17.73
C LYS A 4 -5.14 -16.34 17.52
N HIS A 5 -5.40 -15.10 17.14
CA HIS A 5 -4.41 -14.17 16.58
C HIS A 5 -4.72 -12.73 17.00
N THR A 6 -4.38 -12.40 18.25
CA THR A 6 -4.48 -11.02 18.76
C THR A 6 -3.32 -10.73 19.71
N ASN A 7 -2.84 -9.48 19.70
CA ASN A 7 -1.83 -9.06 20.66
C ASN A 7 -2.34 -9.22 22.10
N PRO A 8 -1.44 -9.38 23.09
CA PRO A 8 -1.83 -9.48 24.48
C PRO A 8 -2.71 -8.30 24.92
N ALA A 9 -3.64 -8.57 25.84
CA ALA A 9 -4.42 -7.55 26.53
C ALA A 9 -3.62 -6.83 27.63
N ARG A 10 -2.32 -7.11 27.75
CA ARG A 10 -1.41 -6.44 28.68
C ARG A 10 -0.29 -5.76 27.91
N HIS A 11 0.36 -4.79 28.54
CA HIS A 11 1.58 -4.22 27.98
C HIS A 11 2.73 -5.22 28.03
N ARG A 12 3.77 -4.90 27.26
CA ARG A 12 4.97 -5.71 27.19
C ARG A 12 5.76 -5.58 28.48
N TRP A 13 6.24 -6.69 29.02
CA TRP A 13 7.23 -6.69 30.09
C TRP A 13 8.64 -6.81 29.51
N ASP A 14 9.53 -5.87 29.81
CA ASP A 14 10.94 -5.99 29.49
C ASP A 14 11.67 -6.76 30.60
N LYS A 15 12.08 -7.99 30.31
CA LYS A 15 12.76 -8.85 31.28
C LYS A 15 14.13 -8.33 31.68
N LYS A 16 14.84 -7.65 30.76
CA LYS A 16 16.21 -7.19 30.96
C LYS A 16 16.21 -5.94 31.84
N GLU A 17 15.35 -4.98 31.52
CA GLU A 17 15.21 -3.73 32.27
C GLU A 17 14.26 -3.87 33.48
N ARG A 18 13.60 -5.03 33.62
CA ARG A 18 12.63 -5.36 34.68
C ARG A 18 11.54 -4.28 34.84
N MET A 19 11.01 -3.81 33.70
CA MET A 19 9.99 -2.77 33.66
C MET A 19 8.92 -3.07 32.61
N GLU A 20 7.75 -2.49 32.80
CA GLU A 20 6.69 -2.48 31.80
C GLU A 20 7.00 -1.45 30.70
N VAL A 21 6.87 -1.85 29.44
CA VAL A 21 7.08 -0.99 28.27
C VAL A 21 5.76 -0.82 27.55
N THR A 22 5.18 0.37 27.70
CA THR A 22 3.85 0.71 27.18
C THR A 22 3.94 1.30 25.78
N ALA A 23 3.14 0.76 24.86
CA ALA A 23 2.87 1.40 23.56
C ALA A 23 1.54 2.15 23.62
N VAL A 24 1.51 3.35 23.03
CA VAL A 24 0.28 4.12 22.82
C VAL A 24 0.12 4.47 21.35
N ALA A 25 -1.12 4.50 20.88
CA ALA A 25 -1.45 4.89 19.53
C ALA A 25 -2.87 5.45 19.47
N PRO A 26 -3.18 6.36 18.52
CA PRO A 26 -4.55 6.81 18.28
C PRO A 26 -5.40 5.78 17.54
N TYR A 27 -4.82 4.63 17.23
CA TYR A 27 -5.46 3.53 16.55
C TYR A 27 -5.23 2.22 17.29
N ASN A 28 -6.10 1.26 17.03
CA ASN A 28 -5.88 -0.14 17.34
C ASN A 28 -6.47 -0.98 16.21
N PHE A 29 -6.45 -2.30 16.37
CA PHE A 29 -6.88 -3.23 15.33
C PHE A 29 -7.98 -4.12 15.87
N ILE A 30 -9.01 -4.30 15.04
CA ILE A 30 -9.92 -5.42 15.19
C ILE A 30 -9.26 -6.59 14.48
N PRO A 31 -9.12 -7.78 15.12
CA PRO A 31 -8.42 -8.93 14.53
C PRO A 31 -8.91 -9.29 13.12
N LEU A 32 -8.25 -10.20 12.43
CA LEU A 32 -8.87 -10.85 11.26
C LEU A 32 -9.92 -11.89 11.74
N PRO A 33 -10.94 -12.26 10.95
CA PRO A 33 -11.84 -13.34 11.38
C PRO A 33 -11.11 -14.68 11.33
N GLU A 34 -11.41 -15.61 12.25
CA GLU A 34 -10.80 -16.95 12.26
C GLU A 34 -11.23 -17.81 11.07
N LYS A 35 -12.39 -17.49 10.49
CA LYS A 35 -12.91 -18.04 9.26
C LYS A 35 -13.78 -17.00 8.58
N MET A 36 -13.77 -16.99 7.26
CA MET A 36 -14.70 -16.17 6.48
C MET A 36 -16.10 -16.78 6.54
N VAL A 37 -17.12 -15.95 6.78
CA VAL A 37 -18.51 -16.38 6.63
C VAL A 37 -18.94 -16.18 5.18
N VAL A 38 -19.12 -17.31 4.49
CA VAL A 38 -19.66 -17.34 3.14
C VAL A 38 -21.14 -16.98 3.17
N ALA A 39 -21.53 -16.02 2.33
CA ALA A 39 -22.92 -15.64 2.15
C ALA A 39 -23.68 -16.72 1.38
N GLN A 40 -25.00 -16.70 1.52
CA GLN A 40 -25.85 -17.43 0.60
C GLN A 40 -25.82 -16.75 -0.78
N PRO A 41 -25.96 -17.50 -1.90
CA PRO A 41 -25.97 -16.90 -3.23
C PRO A 41 -27.06 -15.81 -3.33
N PRO A 42 -26.70 -14.56 -3.70
CA PRO A 42 -27.70 -13.51 -3.82
C PRO A 42 -28.65 -13.79 -4.99
N PRO A 43 -29.96 -13.48 -4.85
CA PRO A 43 -30.96 -13.71 -5.90
C PRO A 43 -30.73 -12.77 -7.09
N ASP A 44 -31.03 -13.24 -8.30
CA ASP A 44 -30.81 -12.48 -9.54
C ASP A 44 -31.48 -11.10 -9.52
N HIS A 45 -30.86 -10.13 -10.21
CA HIS A 45 -31.30 -8.74 -10.19
C HIS A 45 -32.65 -8.51 -10.90
N ASP A 46 -33.04 -9.42 -11.78
CA ASP A 46 -34.29 -9.41 -12.54
C ASP A 46 -35.42 -10.21 -11.86
N SER A 47 -35.17 -10.76 -10.67
CA SER A 47 -36.14 -11.53 -9.90
C SER A 47 -36.44 -10.85 -8.57
N TYR A 48 -37.73 -10.67 -8.26
CA TYR A 48 -38.17 -10.26 -6.92
C TYR A 48 -38.43 -11.49 -6.07
N GLN A 49 -37.92 -11.50 -4.84
CA GLN A 49 -38.16 -12.56 -3.88
C GLN A 49 -39.26 -12.14 -2.91
N PRO A 50 -40.31 -12.95 -2.70
CA PRO A 50 -41.41 -12.59 -1.81
C PRO A 50 -40.97 -12.62 -0.35
N GLU A 51 -41.66 -11.85 0.49
CA GLU A 51 -41.54 -12.00 1.94
C GLU A 51 -42.07 -13.39 2.37
N PRO A 52 -41.45 -14.04 3.38
CA PRO A 52 -40.33 -13.60 4.21
C PRO A 52 -38.95 -14.01 3.68
N VAL A 53 -38.83 -14.45 2.41
CA VAL A 53 -37.56 -14.94 1.84
C VAL A 53 -36.53 -13.82 1.73
N ALA A 54 -36.95 -12.66 1.20
CA ALA A 54 -36.14 -11.46 1.16
C ALA A 54 -37.01 -10.21 1.23
N TYR A 55 -36.37 -9.10 1.58
CA TYR A 55 -37.03 -7.84 1.88
C TYR A 55 -36.49 -6.73 0.98
N THR A 56 -37.37 -5.81 0.63
CA THR A 56 -37.05 -4.62 -0.15
C THR A 56 -37.62 -3.40 0.54
N GLY A 57 -36.87 -2.31 0.56
CA GLY A 57 -37.28 -1.11 1.28
C GLY A 57 -36.17 -0.08 1.39
N TRP A 58 -36.22 0.69 2.48
CA TRP A 58 -35.15 1.62 2.82
C TRP A 58 -35.04 1.82 4.33
N ILE A 59 -33.86 2.28 4.74
CA ILE A 59 -33.58 2.73 6.10
C ILE A 59 -33.42 4.25 6.04
N ALA A 60 -34.29 4.99 6.71
CA ALA A 60 -34.11 6.43 6.90
C ALA A 60 -33.14 6.66 8.05
N CYS A 61 -32.13 7.49 7.85
CA CYS A 61 -31.07 7.72 8.82
C CYS A 61 -30.95 9.20 9.13
N GLU A 62 -31.03 9.55 10.42
CA GLU A 62 -30.58 10.83 10.93
C GLU A 62 -29.14 10.69 11.43
N LEU A 63 -28.27 11.64 11.08
CA LEU A 63 -26.86 11.65 11.43
C LEU A 63 -26.51 12.94 12.15
N GLU A 64 -25.82 12.87 13.28
CA GLU A 64 -25.30 14.04 14.00
C GLU A 64 -23.77 13.95 14.15
N THR A 65 -23.05 15.03 13.84
CA THR A 65 -21.61 15.10 14.11
C THR A 65 -21.35 15.22 15.61
N CYS A 66 -20.59 14.31 16.20
CA CYS A 66 -20.26 14.35 17.64
C CYS A 66 -18.86 14.94 17.90
N SER A 67 -18.00 14.96 16.89
CA SER A 67 -16.73 15.70 16.90
C SER A 67 -16.53 16.42 15.57
N PRO A 68 -15.54 17.35 15.47
CA PRO A 68 -15.26 18.04 14.22
C PRO A 68 -15.10 17.04 13.08
N THR A 69 -15.77 17.29 11.96
CA THR A 69 -15.86 16.34 10.85
C THR A 69 -15.43 17.01 9.57
N TYR A 70 -14.51 16.37 8.85
CA TYR A 70 -14.00 16.89 7.59
C TYR A 70 -14.06 15.84 6.50
N ILE A 71 -14.73 16.16 5.40
CA ILE A 71 -14.73 15.40 4.16
C ILE A 71 -14.31 16.41 3.11
N ARG A 72 -13.19 16.15 2.43
CA ARG A 72 -12.67 17.07 1.43
C ARG A 72 -13.65 17.24 0.27
N GLY A 73 -13.88 18.48 -0.13
CA GLY A 73 -14.73 18.83 -1.26
C GLY A 73 -14.13 18.46 -2.61
N MET A 74 -15.01 18.34 -3.60
CA MET A 74 -14.57 18.14 -4.97
C MET A 74 -13.94 19.41 -5.52
N LEU A 75 -12.89 19.24 -6.32
CA LEU A 75 -12.39 20.31 -7.16
C LEU A 75 -13.24 20.38 -8.43
N THR A 76 -13.49 21.59 -8.91
CA THR A 76 -14.03 21.77 -10.27
C THR A 76 -13.04 21.21 -11.30
N GLU A 77 -13.51 20.88 -12.51
CA GLU A 77 -12.63 20.36 -13.57
C GLU A 77 -11.42 21.28 -13.83
N LYS A 78 -11.66 22.60 -13.85
CA LYS A 78 -10.62 23.62 -14.02
C LYS A 78 -9.60 23.60 -12.89
N GLN A 79 -10.06 23.53 -11.63
CA GLN A 79 -9.17 23.46 -10.46
C GLN A 79 -8.38 22.15 -10.44
N PHE A 80 -9.03 21.01 -10.74
CA PHE A 80 -8.37 19.72 -10.79
C PHE A 80 -7.29 19.68 -11.89
N ALA A 81 -7.59 20.19 -13.08
CA ALA A 81 -6.62 20.30 -14.18
C ALA A 81 -5.46 21.24 -13.85
N SER A 82 -5.72 22.32 -13.10
CA SER A 82 -4.71 23.31 -12.73
C SER A 82 -3.78 22.85 -11.61
N PHE A 83 -4.32 22.30 -10.52
CA PHE A 83 -3.54 21.99 -9.31
C PHE A 83 -4.03 20.75 -8.55
N GLY A 84 -4.92 19.93 -9.13
CA GLY A 84 -5.47 18.75 -8.46
C GLY A 84 -4.44 17.67 -8.11
N GLN A 85 -3.29 17.66 -8.81
CA GLN A 85 -2.16 16.75 -8.59
C GLN A 85 -0.97 17.41 -7.88
N ALA A 86 -1.05 18.72 -7.58
CA ALA A 86 0.06 19.45 -6.98
C ALA A 86 0.25 19.06 -5.51
N GLY A 87 1.52 18.96 -5.10
CA GLY A 87 1.89 18.75 -3.70
C GLY A 87 1.58 19.99 -2.84
N PRO A 88 1.44 19.84 -1.50
CA PRO A 88 1.17 20.98 -0.60
C PRO A 88 2.16 22.15 -0.72
N ASP A 89 3.41 21.86 -1.07
CA ASP A 89 4.51 22.81 -1.26
C ASP A 89 4.48 23.53 -2.62
N GLN A 90 3.66 23.04 -3.57
CA GLN A 90 3.51 23.58 -4.92
C GLN A 90 2.28 24.49 -5.07
N LEU A 91 1.41 24.51 -4.05
CA LEU A 91 0.14 25.25 -4.06
C LEU A 91 0.31 26.68 -3.54
N THR A 92 -0.37 27.64 -4.18
CA THR A 92 -0.57 28.98 -3.60
C THR A 92 -1.54 28.92 -2.42
N GLU A 93 -1.60 29.97 -1.60
CA GLU A 93 -2.52 30.01 -0.46
C GLU A 93 -4.00 29.96 -0.91
N GLU A 94 -4.34 30.62 -2.02
CA GLU A 94 -5.69 30.57 -2.59
C GLU A 94 -6.05 29.15 -3.06
N GLN A 95 -5.09 28.43 -3.64
CA GLN A 95 -5.30 27.04 -4.07
C GLN A 95 -5.46 26.10 -2.87
N LYS A 96 -4.69 26.33 -1.79
CA LYS A 96 -4.85 25.58 -0.52
C LYS A 96 -6.22 25.84 0.10
N GLU A 97 -6.70 27.07 0.10
CA GLU A 97 -8.05 27.42 0.57
C GLU A 97 -9.13 26.75 -0.27
N ALA A 98 -9.00 26.76 -1.60
CA ALA A 98 -9.93 26.06 -2.48
C ALA A 98 -10.00 24.55 -2.17
N MET A 99 -8.86 23.92 -1.84
CA MET A 99 -8.78 22.49 -1.48
C MET A 99 -9.26 22.18 -0.06
N ALA A 100 -9.36 23.19 0.80
CA ALA A 100 -9.73 23.05 2.20
C ALA A 100 -11.23 22.93 2.42
N ASN A 101 -12.05 23.29 1.43
CA ASN A 101 -13.50 23.27 1.56
C ASN A 101 -14.02 21.86 1.88
N PHE A 102 -15.02 21.81 2.76
CA PHE A 102 -15.78 20.59 2.98
C PHE A 102 -16.59 20.23 1.74
N PHE A 103 -16.95 18.96 1.61
CA PHE A 103 -17.79 18.48 0.53
C PHE A 103 -19.18 19.12 0.57
N GLY A 104 -19.56 19.79 -0.51
CA GLY A 104 -20.82 20.50 -0.61
C GLY A 104 -21.19 20.80 -2.05
N LEU A 105 -22.48 21.10 -2.27
CA LEU A 105 -22.96 21.62 -3.56
C LEU A 105 -22.54 23.09 -3.77
N SER A 106 -22.29 23.80 -2.68
CA SER A 106 -21.71 25.13 -2.60
C SER A 106 -20.89 25.25 -1.30
N GLN A 107 -20.19 26.38 -1.11
CA GLN A 107 -19.39 26.61 0.10
C GLN A 107 -20.20 26.60 1.40
N ASP A 108 -21.49 26.90 1.35
CA ASP A 108 -22.35 27.05 2.53
C ASP A 108 -23.30 25.87 2.77
N VAL A 109 -23.39 24.93 1.82
CA VAL A 109 -24.30 23.79 1.88
C VAL A 109 -23.48 22.51 2.00
N PRO A 110 -23.08 22.10 3.22
CA PRO A 110 -22.33 20.87 3.40
C PRO A 110 -23.19 19.66 3.05
N LEU A 111 -22.54 18.65 2.49
CA LEU A 111 -23.14 17.41 2.08
C LEU A 111 -22.17 16.27 2.37
N ILE A 112 -22.67 15.17 2.91
CA ILE A 112 -21.88 13.96 3.09
C ILE A 112 -22.12 13.06 1.89
N PRO A 113 -21.09 12.73 1.07
CA PRO A 113 -21.29 11.84 -0.07
C PRO A 113 -21.82 10.48 0.37
N GLY A 114 -22.83 9.96 -0.34
CA GLY A 114 -23.36 8.62 -0.14
C GLY A 114 -22.28 7.54 -0.26
N SER A 115 -21.25 7.78 -1.09
CA SER A 115 -20.07 6.91 -1.20
C SER A 115 -19.23 6.86 0.09
N SER A 116 -19.14 7.95 0.84
CA SER A 116 -18.44 8.01 2.13
C SER A 116 -19.22 7.24 3.20
N LEU A 117 -20.54 7.41 3.24
CA LEU A 117 -21.44 6.64 4.11
C LEU A 117 -21.39 5.15 3.79
N ARG A 118 -21.54 4.80 2.51
CA ARG A 118 -21.42 3.42 2.01
C ARG A 118 -20.09 2.78 2.40
N GLY A 119 -18.97 3.48 2.21
CA GLY A 119 -17.64 2.97 2.55
C GLY A 119 -17.46 2.71 4.04
N MET A 120 -17.96 3.62 4.88
CA MET A 120 -17.94 3.48 6.34
C MET A 120 -18.77 2.28 6.81
N ILE A 121 -20.02 2.16 6.34
CA ILE A 121 -20.93 1.08 6.76
C ILE A 121 -20.48 -0.26 6.18
N ARG A 122 -19.99 -0.30 4.94
CA ARG A 122 -19.45 -1.54 4.33
C ARG A 122 -18.31 -2.12 5.18
N GLN A 123 -17.38 -1.30 5.67
CA GLN A 123 -16.29 -1.79 6.52
C GLN A 123 -16.81 -2.43 7.82
N LEU A 124 -17.85 -1.86 8.43
CA LEU A 124 -18.48 -2.47 9.61
C LEU A 124 -19.17 -3.79 9.27
N VAL A 125 -19.87 -3.86 8.14
CA VAL A 125 -20.47 -5.10 7.63
C VAL A 125 -19.40 -6.17 7.36
N GLU A 126 -18.23 -5.81 6.81
CA GLU A 126 -17.10 -6.74 6.65
C GLU A 126 -16.57 -7.24 7.99
N ILE A 127 -16.42 -6.37 8.99
CA ILE A 127 -15.91 -6.76 10.31
C ILE A 127 -16.89 -7.66 11.06
N VAL A 128 -18.17 -7.27 11.09
CA VAL A 128 -19.24 -7.91 11.88
C VAL A 128 -19.72 -9.19 11.22
N GLY A 129 -19.83 -9.19 9.89
CA GLY A 129 -20.19 -10.36 9.09
C GLY A 129 -19.05 -11.34 8.89
N HIS A 130 -17.89 -11.16 9.53
CA HIS A 130 -16.70 -12.01 9.35
C HIS A 130 -16.30 -12.15 7.86
N GLY A 131 -16.37 -11.05 7.13
CA GLY A 131 -15.95 -10.95 5.73
C GLY A 131 -14.44 -10.86 5.56
N ARG A 132 -14.00 -10.96 4.30
CA ARG A 132 -12.58 -10.85 3.95
C ARG A 132 -12.11 -9.40 3.94
N MET A 133 -10.82 -9.21 4.22
CA MET A 133 -10.19 -7.91 4.05
C MET A 133 -9.79 -7.73 2.58
N ARG A 134 -10.59 -6.98 1.83
CA ARG A 134 -10.35 -6.77 0.39
C ARG A 134 -9.15 -5.89 0.06
N TYR A 135 -9.11 -4.70 0.63
CA TYR A 135 -8.18 -3.65 0.20
C TYR A 135 -6.85 -3.69 0.97
N VAL A 136 -6.11 -4.79 0.81
CA VAL A 136 -4.72 -4.85 1.28
C VAL A 136 -3.80 -4.59 0.11
N SER A 137 -3.19 -3.41 0.13
CA SER A 137 -2.28 -2.97 -0.93
C SER A 137 -1.08 -3.94 -1.05
N PRO A 138 -0.70 -4.36 -2.27
CA PRO A 138 0.55 -5.08 -2.50
C PRO A 138 1.78 -4.15 -2.44
N THR A 139 1.58 -2.85 -2.22
CA THR A 139 2.64 -1.83 -2.12
C THR A 139 2.42 -0.91 -0.90
N PRO A 140 3.49 -0.26 -0.36
CA PRO A 140 4.89 -0.46 -0.73
C PRO A 140 5.42 -1.82 -0.25
N THR A 141 6.50 -2.29 -0.85
CA THR A 141 7.28 -3.41 -0.30
C THR A 141 8.06 -2.96 0.92
N PHE A 142 8.33 -3.88 1.84
CA PHE A 142 9.01 -3.55 3.09
C PHE A 142 10.54 -3.56 2.91
N THR A 143 11.17 -2.42 3.17
CA THR A 143 12.63 -2.27 3.25
C THR A 143 13.05 -1.72 4.60
N TYR A 144 14.24 -2.09 5.08
CA TYR A 144 14.75 -1.66 6.38
C TYR A 144 16.27 -1.46 6.38
N ARG A 145 16.75 -0.76 7.41
CA ARG A 145 18.18 -0.50 7.66
C ARG A 145 18.41 -0.50 9.17
N ALA A 146 19.35 -1.32 9.66
CA ALA A 146 19.58 -1.53 11.09
C ALA A 146 21.06 -1.31 11.51
N VAL A 147 21.72 -0.29 10.94
CA VAL A 147 23.17 -0.01 11.14
C VAL A 147 23.55 0.25 12.59
N ALA A 148 22.75 1.05 13.30
CA ALA A 148 23.00 1.46 14.70
C ALA A 148 22.02 0.78 15.68
N ALA A 149 21.42 -0.33 15.25
CA ALA A 149 20.48 -1.07 16.09
C ALA A 149 21.19 -1.69 17.29
N GLN A 150 20.53 -1.68 18.45
CA GLN A 150 21.05 -2.29 19.67
C GLN A 150 21.15 -3.81 19.52
N ASN A 151 21.94 -4.46 20.38
CA ASN A 151 22.16 -5.92 20.33
C ASN A 151 20.86 -6.75 20.44
N ASP A 152 19.82 -6.18 21.04
CA ASP A 152 18.51 -6.80 21.26
C ASP A 152 17.43 -6.33 20.27
N ASP A 153 17.78 -5.58 19.22
CA ASP A 153 16.84 -5.23 18.15
C ASP A 153 16.70 -6.39 17.15
N PRO A 154 15.46 -6.80 16.81
CA PRO A 154 15.22 -7.99 15.98
C PRO A 154 15.68 -7.83 14.53
N LEU A 155 15.83 -6.61 14.02
CA LEU A 155 16.30 -6.37 12.65
C LEU A 155 17.84 -6.33 12.54
N ARG A 156 18.56 -6.41 13.66
CA ARG A 156 20.02 -6.23 13.68
C ARG A 156 20.76 -7.37 12.99
N GLU A 157 20.54 -8.61 13.42
CA GLU A 157 21.24 -9.76 12.82
C GLU A 157 20.87 -9.97 11.36
N PRO A 158 19.58 -9.96 10.96
CA PRO A 158 19.21 -10.05 9.55
C PRO A 158 19.90 -9.00 8.67
N TYR A 159 20.05 -7.76 9.16
CA TYR A 159 20.78 -6.72 8.44
C TYR A 159 22.30 -6.97 8.39
N ARG A 160 22.89 -7.48 9.49
CA ARG A 160 24.32 -7.77 9.59
C ARG A 160 24.75 -9.00 8.78
N GLU A 161 23.88 -9.98 8.61
CA GLU A 161 24.13 -11.13 7.73
C GLU A 161 24.36 -10.66 6.30
N VAL A 162 23.55 -9.72 5.82
CA VAL A 162 23.68 -9.14 4.47
C VAL A 162 24.87 -8.18 4.38
N VAL A 163 24.83 -7.07 5.14
CA VAL A 163 25.78 -5.94 4.97
C VAL A 163 27.12 -6.20 5.69
N GLY A 164 27.12 -7.09 6.67
CA GLY A 164 28.28 -7.36 7.51
C GLY A 164 28.52 -6.29 8.58
N ALA A 165 29.22 -6.67 9.65
CA ALA A 165 29.69 -5.70 10.65
C ALA A 165 30.57 -4.64 9.99
N PHE A 166 30.26 -3.36 10.21
CA PHE A 166 30.96 -2.22 9.60
C PHE A 166 31.04 -2.26 8.05
N ALA A 167 30.03 -2.84 7.38
CA ALA A 167 29.97 -2.99 5.92
C ALA A 167 31.03 -3.92 5.31
N ARG A 168 31.55 -4.89 6.08
CA ARG A 168 32.59 -5.85 5.60
C ARG A 168 32.17 -6.70 4.39
N ASN A 169 30.87 -6.97 4.22
CA ASN A 169 30.36 -7.76 3.09
C ASN A 169 30.13 -6.87 1.86
N VAL A 170 30.08 -5.55 2.04
CA VAL A 170 29.80 -4.60 0.98
C VAL A 170 31.01 -4.46 0.06
N ARG A 171 30.72 -4.38 -1.23
CA ARG A 171 31.66 -4.06 -2.31
C ARG A 171 31.24 -2.75 -2.99
N ALA A 172 32.13 -2.20 -3.78
CA ALA A 172 31.90 -1.00 -4.58
C ALA A 172 32.14 -1.31 -6.06
N GLY A 173 31.43 -0.60 -6.93
CA GLY A 173 31.46 -0.82 -8.36
C GLY A 173 30.81 0.32 -9.13
N ILE A 174 30.86 0.22 -10.45
CA ILE A 174 30.24 1.14 -11.38
C ILE A 174 29.11 0.40 -12.10
N LEU A 175 27.91 0.98 -12.12
CA LEU A 175 26.78 0.43 -12.85
C LEU A 175 27.04 0.46 -14.36
N GLU A 176 26.68 -0.62 -15.04
CA GLU A 176 26.72 -0.76 -16.49
C GLU A 176 25.37 -1.32 -16.97
N LYS A 177 24.70 -0.59 -17.85
CA LYS A 177 23.47 -1.04 -18.48
C LYS A 177 23.80 -1.80 -19.77
N ARG A 178 23.44 -3.08 -19.83
CA ARG A 178 23.68 -3.95 -21.00
C ARG A 178 22.34 -4.54 -21.46
N GLY A 179 21.76 -3.95 -22.51
CA GLY A 179 20.37 -4.22 -22.88
C GLY A 179 19.43 -3.86 -21.73
N ASP A 180 18.57 -4.82 -21.33
CA ASP A 180 17.62 -4.67 -20.22
C ASP A 180 18.19 -5.07 -18.85
N ALA A 181 19.42 -5.60 -18.82
CA ALA A 181 20.07 -6.05 -17.60
C ALA A 181 21.02 -4.99 -17.02
N TRP A 182 21.07 -4.95 -15.69
CA TRP A 182 22.06 -4.16 -14.97
C TRP A 182 23.23 -5.03 -14.53
N TRP A 183 24.42 -4.49 -14.68
CA TRP A 183 25.68 -5.10 -14.30
C TRP A 183 26.47 -4.13 -13.43
N ILE A 184 27.42 -4.66 -12.67
CA ILE A 184 28.35 -3.88 -11.89
C ILE A 184 29.76 -4.25 -12.32
N GLN A 185 30.52 -3.26 -12.81
CA GLN A 185 31.96 -3.38 -12.96
C GLN A 185 32.63 -3.12 -11.60
N PRO A 186 33.26 -4.12 -10.96
CA PRO A 186 33.88 -3.92 -9.66
C PRO A 186 35.00 -2.85 -9.70
N THR A 187 35.17 -2.14 -8.59
CA THR A 187 36.34 -1.26 -8.39
C THR A 187 37.45 -2.01 -7.68
N LEU A 188 38.68 -1.49 -7.80
CA LEU A 188 39.82 -1.97 -7.03
C LEU A 188 39.52 -1.95 -5.52
N LEU A 189 40.15 -2.87 -4.79
CA LEU A 189 40.14 -2.87 -3.33
C LEU A 189 41.35 -2.08 -2.82
N PRO A 190 41.25 -1.38 -1.67
CA PRO A 190 42.43 -0.76 -1.06
C PRO A 190 43.59 -1.75 -0.87
N SER A 191 43.29 -3.00 -0.51
CA SER A 191 44.28 -4.06 -0.38
C SER A 191 45.01 -4.42 -1.69
N SER A 192 44.37 -4.26 -2.86
CA SER A 192 45.05 -4.49 -4.15
C SER A 192 46.07 -3.39 -4.47
N LEU A 193 46.04 -2.27 -3.75
CA LEU A 193 47.03 -1.20 -3.80
C LEU A 193 48.00 -1.23 -2.61
N ASN A 194 48.05 -2.34 -1.86
CA ASN A 194 48.84 -2.50 -0.63
C ASN A 194 48.51 -1.47 0.47
N LEU A 195 47.25 -1.00 0.53
CA LEU A 195 46.77 -0.11 1.59
C LEU A 195 46.21 -0.90 2.77
N ALA A 196 46.35 -0.38 3.99
CA ALA A 196 45.90 -1.07 5.21
C ALA A 196 44.37 -1.19 5.37
N GLU A 197 43.58 -0.43 4.62
CA GLU A 197 42.12 -0.46 4.70
C GLU A 197 41.55 -1.83 4.28
N LYS A 198 40.68 -2.39 5.12
CA LYS A 198 40.10 -3.72 4.91
C LYS A 198 38.76 -3.67 4.17
N GLY A 199 38.11 -2.52 4.15
CA GLY A 199 36.84 -2.32 3.44
C GLY A 199 37.03 -2.15 1.93
N ALA A 200 35.94 -2.21 1.18
CA ALA A 200 35.94 -1.99 -0.28
C ALA A 200 35.97 -0.51 -0.71
N PHE A 201 36.03 0.42 0.25
CA PHE A 201 36.00 1.86 0.02
C PHE A 201 36.70 2.57 1.17
N LEU A 202 37.24 3.75 0.90
CA LEU A 202 37.83 4.64 1.90
C LEU A 202 36.76 5.58 2.47
N LYS A 203 37.00 6.09 3.67
CA LYS A 203 36.17 7.13 4.30
C LYS A 203 36.97 8.41 4.42
N ILE A 204 36.37 9.52 4.01
CA ILE A 204 36.95 10.86 4.18
C ILE A 204 36.00 11.72 5.01
N LYS A 205 36.53 12.45 5.99
CA LYS A 205 35.73 13.42 6.73
C LYS A 205 35.48 14.63 5.85
N GLU A 206 34.29 15.19 5.91
CA GLU A 206 33.93 16.36 5.12
C GLU A 206 34.89 17.54 5.37
N ARG A 207 35.25 17.80 6.63
CA ARG A 207 36.18 18.87 7.01
C ARG A 207 37.59 18.72 6.41
N ASP A 208 37.96 17.49 6.03
CA ASP A 208 39.27 17.17 5.47
C ASP A 208 39.28 17.34 3.93
N ILE A 209 38.12 17.62 3.30
CA ILE A 209 38.02 17.98 1.88
C ILE A 209 38.24 19.50 1.76
N PRO A 210 39.27 20.00 1.05
CA PRO A 210 39.50 21.44 0.91
C PRO A 210 38.35 22.14 0.18
N ALA A 211 37.99 23.35 0.62
CA ALA A 211 36.91 24.11 -0.03
C ALA A 211 37.24 24.39 -1.50
N LYS A 212 36.25 24.28 -2.39
CA LYS A 212 36.37 24.50 -3.84
C LYS A 212 37.35 23.59 -4.59
N SER A 213 37.95 22.60 -3.92
CA SER A 213 38.89 21.65 -4.56
C SER A 213 38.21 20.69 -5.55
N ILE A 214 36.91 20.48 -5.41
CA ILE A 214 36.10 19.60 -6.25
C ILE A 214 34.91 20.42 -6.78
N PRO A 215 34.86 20.71 -8.08
CA PRO A 215 33.73 21.43 -8.70
C PRO A 215 32.39 20.74 -8.47
N GLY A 216 31.36 21.53 -8.14
CA GLY A 216 30.00 21.05 -7.91
C GLY A 216 29.78 20.33 -6.57
N LEU A 217 30.81 20.17 -5.72
CA LEU A 217 30.65 19.57 -4.41
C LEU A 217 30.05 20.57 -3.42
N TYR A 218 28.83 20.27 -2.96
CA TYR A 218 28.19 20.98 -1.86
C TYR A 218 28.49 20.31 -0.52
N ARG A 219 28.62 21.13 0.53
CA ARG A 219 28.78 20.65 1.90
C ARG A 219 27.49 20.00 2.41
N LEU A 220 27.57 19.00 3.28
CA LEU A 220 26.44 18.22 3.81
C LEU A 220 25.35 19.10 4.44
N ASN A 221 25.72 20.23 5.06
CA ASN A 221 24.79 21.17 5.69
C ASN A 221 24.39 22.35 4.78
N SER A 222 24.77 22.32 3.50
CA SER A 222 24.34 23.33 2.53
C SER A 222 22.88 23.07 2.14
N PRO A 223 22.03 24.11 2.01
CA PRO A 223 20.67 23.95 1.46
C PRO A 223 20.68 23.45 0.01
N ASP A 224 21.78 23.69 -0.71
CA ASP A 224 22.00 23.28 -2.09
C ASP A 224 22.56 21.85 -2.18
N TYR A 225 22.82 21.19 -1.05
CA TYR A 225 23.31 19.82 -1.05
C TYR A 225 22.34 18.89 -1.77
N ARG A 226 22.84 18.18 -2.77
CA ARG A 226 22.13 17.06 -3.42
C ARG A 226 23.06 15.86 -3.47
N PRO A 227 22.52 14.63 -3.33
CA PRO A 227 23.29 13.42 -3.60
C PRO A 227 23.91 13.48 -4.99
N ALA A 228 25.20 13.21 -5.09
CA ALA A 228 25.99 13.29 -6.30
C ALA A 228 27.22 12.39 -6.21
N TRP A 229 28.03 12.33 -7.26
CA TRP A 229 29.37 11.78 -7.19
C TRP A 229 30.34 12.62 -8.03
N HIS A 230 31.60 12.58 -7.66
CA HIS A 230 32.65 13.36 -8.30
C HIS A 230 33.86 12.47 -8.58
N TYR A 231 34.37 12.54 -9.81
CA TYR A 231 35.68 11.96 -10.13
C TYR A 231 36.76 12.81 -9.46
N VAL A 232 37.66 12.16 -8.73
CA VAL A 232 38.66 12.82 -7.89
C VAL A 232 40.01 12.14 -8.03
N SER A 233 41.06 12.89 -7.71
CA SER A 233 42.36 12.34 -7.38
C SER A 233 42.65 12.56 -5.89
N PHE A 234 43.41 11.67 -5.25
CA PHE A 234 43.73 11.75 -3.82
C PHE A 234 45.06 11.07 -3.44
N ASP A 235 45.58 11.43 -2.27
CA ASP A 235 46.71 10.77 -1.61
C ASP A 235 46.27 10.14 -0.30
N VAL A 236 47.00 9.12 0.14
CA VAL A 236 46.70 8.38 1.37
C VAL A 236 47.94 8.10 2.20
N GLU A 237 47.71 7.88 3.49
CA GLU A 237 48.67 7.36 4.45
C GLU A 237 48.01 6.31 5.34
N ASP A 238 48.73 5.24 5.64
CA ASP A 238 48.28 4.25 6.62
C ASP A 238 48.58 4.74 8.04
N ARG A 239 47.54 4.74 8.88
CA ARG A 239 47.59 5.25 10.25
C ARG A 239 47.10 4.21 11.24
N ARG A 240 47.67 4.22 12.44
CA ARG A 240 47.22 3.35 13.53
C ARG A 240 46.02 3.99 14.25
N GLY A 241 44.88 3.31 14.23
CA GLY A 241 43.66 3.71 14.93
C GLY A 241 43.28 2.73 16.05
N LYS A 242 42.15 2.99 16.72
CA LYS A 242 41.64 2.15 17.82
C LYS A 242 41.31 0.71 17.42
N GLN A 243 40.99 0.49 16.15
CA GLN A 243 40.62 -0.83 15.59
C GLN A 243 41.75 -1.47 14.77
N GLY A 244 42.98 -0.93 14.84
CA GLY A 244 44.13 -1.38 14.06
C GLY A 244 44.57 -0.35 13.02
N MET A 245 45.39 -0.78 12.06
CA MET A 245 45.79 0.04 10.93
C MET A 245 44.58 0.34 10.03
N HIS A 246 44.51 1.57 9.53
CA HIS A 246 43.52 2.04 8.57
C HIS A 246 44.15 3.04 7.60
N THR A 247 43.56 3.20 6.43
CA THR A 247 44.08 4.13 5.43
C THR A 247 43.33 5.47 5.52
N ALA A 248 44.07 6.55 5.78
CA ALA A 248 43.53 7.89 5.85
C ALA A 248 43.82 8.64 4.55
N VAL A 249 42.80 9.28 3.99
CA VAL A 249 42.96 10.22 2.85
C VAL A 249 43.58 11.51 3.38
N THR A 250 44.72 11.91 2.82
CA THR A 250 45.51 13.06 3.30
C THR A 250 45.39 14.28 2.40
N ARG A 251 45.22 14.07 1.09
CA ARG A 251 44.91 15.11 0.11
C ARG A 251 43.83 14.60 -0.84
N ILE A 252 42.97 15.49 -1.31
CA ILE A 252 41.92 15.19 -2.29
C ILE A 252 41.61 16.46 -3.09
N GLY A 253 41.31 16.28 -4.37
CA GLY A 253 40.85 17.34 -5.25
C GLY A 253 40.12 16.78 -6.46
N ALA A 254 39.75 17.65 -7.39
CA ALA A 254 39.26 17.25 -8.69
C ALA A 254 40.24 16.31 -9.39
N ARG A 255 39.77 15.58 -10.40
CA ARG A 255 40.61 14.61 -11.12
C ARG A 255 41.89 15.27 -11.67
N GLU A 256 41.78 16.51 -12.13
CA GLU A 256 42.84 17.33 -12.72
C GLU A 256 43.92 17.73 -11.71
N ALA A 257 43.67 17.59 -10.40
CA ALA A 257 44.68 17.84 -9.37
C ALA A 257 45.81 16.79 -9.37
N ASN A 258 45.62 15.68 -10.09
CA ASN A 258 46.64 14.67 -10.40
C ASN A 258 47.44 14.15 -9.18
N HIS A 259 46.73 13.92 -8.07
CA HIS A 259 47.28 13.20 -6.92
C HIS A 259 47.56 11.73 -7.25
N ARG A 260 48.23 10.99 -6.35
CA ARG A 260 48.76 9.65 -6.64
C ARG A 260 47.71 8.62 -7.06
N TYR A 261 46.49 8.71 -6.53
CA TYR A 261 45.42 7.75 -6.80
C TYR A 261 44.21 8.45 -7.41
N GLU A 262 43.48 7.74 -8.28
CA GLU A 262 42.19 8.18 -8.82
C GLU A 262 41.04 7.38 -8.20
N GLY A 263 39.87 8.02 -8.11
CA GLY A 263 38.65 7.38 -7.61
C GLY A 263 37.41 8.24 -7.78
N ILE A 264 36.34 7.84 -7.09
CA ILE A 264 35.04 8.52 -7.11
C ILE A 264 34.59 8.82 -5.69
N LEU A 265 34.42 10.10 -5.39
CA LEU A 265 33.81 10.56 -4.16
C LEU A 265 32.29 10.43 -4.26
N VAL A 266 31.69 9.60 -3.41
CA VAL A 266 30.25 9.34 -3.39
C VAL A 266 29.57 10.15 -2.28
N CYS A 267 28.71 11.09 -2.70
CA CYS A 267 27.87 11.94 -1.86
C CYS A 267 26.44 11.39 -1.85
N SER A 268 26.03 10.73 -0.76
CA SER A 268 24.78 9.97 -0.70
C SER A 268 23.77 10.51 0.33
N GLY A 269 22.47 10.27 0.15
CA GLY A 269 21.40 10.53 1.15
C GLY A 269 20.97 12.00 1.29
N ASN A 270 19.71 12.24 1.68
CA ASN A 270 19.23 13.59 2.01
C ASN A 270 19.71 13.98 3.42
N MET A 271 20.38 15.12 3.53
CA MET A 271 21.11 15.50 4.75
C MET A 271 20.34 16.46 5.66
N MET A 272 19.31 17.13 5.12
CA MET A 272 18.55 18.20 5.78
C MET A 272 17.05 17.86 5.94
N GLU A 273 16.65 16.63 5.63
CA GLU A 273 15.25 16.21 5.56
C GLU A 273 14.52 16.22 6.92
N THR A 274 15.27 16.18 8.03
CA THR A 274 14.73 16.06 9.40
C THR A 274 15.32 17.06 10.40
N GLY A 275 15.97 18.13 9.95
CA GLY A 275 16.53 19.17 10.81
C GLY A 275 17.53 20.09 10.13
N ASP A 276 17.96 21.14 10.84
CA ASP A 276 18.83 22.21 10.31
C ASP A 276 20.28 21.79 10.04
N LYS A 277 20.72 20.65 10.59
CA LYS A 277 22.09 20.14 10.44
C LYS A 277 22.12 18.63 10.49
N THR A 278 23.01 18.03 9.70
CA THR A 278 23.30 16.61 9.77
C THR A 278 24.35 16.25 10.82
N ASN A 279 24.17 15.07 11.42
CA ASN A 279 25.19 14.42 12.26
C ASN A 279 26.24 13.64 11.46
N ARG A 280 26.03 13.45 10.15
CA ARG A 280 27.00 12.77 9.29
C ARG A 280 28.22 13.67 9.10
N LYS A 281 29.41 13.05 9.11
CA LYS A 281 30.68 13.76 8.95
C LYS A 281 31.57 13.21 7.84
N ASN A 282 31.13 12.14 7.16
CA ASN A 282 31.98 11.38 6.25
C ASN A 282 31.33 11.12 4.89
N HIS A 283 32.13 11.13 3.84
CA HIS A 283 31.80 10.62 2.51
C HIS A 283 32.49 9.27 2.28
N ALA A 284 31.99 8.51 1.33
CA ALA A 284 32.64 7.29 0.85
C ALA A 284 33.45 7.62 -0.40
N LEU A 285 34.64 7.04 -0.53
CA LEU A 285 35.52 7.18 -1.67
C LEU A 285 35.80 5.77 -2.22
N ILE A 286 35.38 5.51 -3.45
CA ILE A 286 35.60 4.23 -4.13
C ILE A 286 36.75 4.39 -5.12
N LEU A 287 37.53 3.33 -5.33
CA LEU A 287 38.71 3.36 -6.21
C LEU A 287 38.31 3.27 -7.70
N ALA A 288 39.30 3.39 -8.59
CA ALA A 288 39.11 3.17 -10.02
C ALA A 288 38.55 1.76 -10.34
N LYS A 289 37.98 1.61 -11.54
CA LYS A 289 37.52 0.32 -12.06
C LYS A 289 38.66 -0.71 -11.98
N ASP A 290 38.35 -1.91 -11.52
CA ASP A 290 39.28 -3.02 -11.64
C ASP A 290 39.16 -3.59 -13.06
N GLY A 291 40.19 -3.34 -13.89
CA GLY A 291 40.22 -3.79 -15.28
C GLY A 291 40.36 -5.31 -15.45
N HIS A 292 40.72 -6.04 -14.39
CA HIS A 292 40.83 -7.50 -14.40
C HIS A 292 39.58 -8.19 -13.84
N ALA A 293 38.75 -7.47 -13.09
CA ALA A 293 37.51 -8.00 -12.56
C ALA A 293 36.45 -8.15 -13.67
N ARG A 294 35.80 -9.32 -13.70
CA ARG A 294 34.62 -9.52 -14.53
C ARG A 294 33.43 -8.78 -13.92
N SER A 295 32.60 -8.19 -14.77
CA SER A 295 31.36 -7.55 -14.34
C SER A 295 30.39 -8.59 -13.77
N VAL A 296 29.67 -8.21 -12.72
CA VAL A 296 28.73 -9.08 -12.02
C VAL A 296 27.32 -8.59 -12.33
N GLN A 297 26.45 -9.49 -12.77
CA GLN A 297 25.06 -9.13 -13.08
C GLN A 297 24.30 -8.81 -11.79
N ILE A 298 23.35 -7.89 -11.86
CA ILE A 298 22.37 -7.66 -10.81
C ILE A 298 21.16 -8.55 -11.04
N ASP A 299 20.77 -9.25 -9.99
CA ASP A 299 19.55 -10.04 -9.97
C ASP A 299 18.36 -9.15 -10.39
N PRO A 300 17.60 -9.52 -11.45
CA PRO A 300 16.41 -8.77 -11.86
C PRO A 300 15.41 -8.53 -10.71
N GLN A 301 15.29 -9.48 -9.78
CA GLN A 301 14.44 -9.31 -8.62
C GLN A 301 14.99 -8.29 -7.61
N ALA A 302 16.32 -8.19 -7.47
CA ALA A 302 16.92 -7.13 -6.66
C ALA A 302 16.69 -5.74 -7.27
N VAL A 303 16.71 -5.63 -8.61
CA VAL A 303 16.35 -4.39 -9.33
C VAL A 303 14.89 -4.01 -9.03
N GLN A 304 13.98 -4.98 -9.11
CA GLN A 304 12.57 -4.75 -8.81
C GLN A 304 12.34 -4.37 -7.34
N ASP A 305 12.91 -5.12 -6.39
CA ASP A 305 12.83 -4.83 -4.95
C ASP A 305 13.34 -3.41 -4.63
N TYR A 306 14.42 -2.99 -5.30
CA TYR A 306 14.98 -1.64 -5.15
C TYR A 306 14.02 -0.56 -5.65
N ARG A 307 13.45 -0.75 -6.85
CA ARG A 307 12.52 0.19 -7.47
C ARG A 307 11.24 0.33 -6.66
N ASP A 308 10.68 -0.77 -6.18
CA ASP A 308 9.48 -0.78 -5.34
C ASP A 308 9.70 -0.14 -3.95
N GLY A 309 10.96 -0.07 -3.51
CA GLY A 309 11.38 0.52 -2.25
C GLY A 309 11.86 1.98 -2.32
N LEU A 310 11.74 2.65 -3.47
CA LEU A 310 12.16 4.04 -3.63
C LEU A 310 11.32 5.00 -2.77
N THR A 311 11.98 5.96 -2.13
CA THR A 311 11.28 7.10 -1.51
C THR A 311 10.98 8.16 -2.57
N PRO A 312 9.97 9.03 -2.36
CA PRO A 312 9.69 10.14 -3.27
C PRO A 312 10.94 10.99 -3.58
N PHE A 313 11.72 11.32 -2.54
CA PHE A 313 13.03 11.97 -2.70
C PHE A 313 13.94 11.25 -3.68
N GLN A 314 14.02 9.92 -3.64
CA GLN A 314 14.91 9.13 -4.52
C GLN A 314 14.37 9.03 -5.95
N GLU A 315 13.05 9.06 -6.14
CA GLU A 315 12.44 9.10 -7.47
C GLU A 315 12.75 10.43 -8.18
N GLU A 316 12.97 11.51 -7.44
CA GLU A 316 13.25 12.84 -8.00
C GLU A 316 14.75 13.15 -8.17
N LEU A 317 15.66 12.20 -7.84
CA LEU A 317 17.11 12.41 -7.97
C LEU A 317 17.61 12.18 -9.40
N ASP A 318 17.56 13.22 -10.24
CA ASP A 318 18.11 13.20 -11.61
C ASP A 318 19.58 12.79 -11.68
N ALA A 319 20.37 13.23 -10.69
CA ALA A 319 21.78 12.87 -10.59
C ALA A 319 21.95 11.35 -10.60
N TRP A 320 21.01 10.60 -10.04
CA TRP A 320 21.11 9.16 -9.79
C TRP A 320 20.28 8.27 -10.71
N GLY A 321 19.44 8.82 -11.59
CA GLY A 321 18.61 8.04 -12.53
C GLY A 321 17.18 8.55 -12.68
N GLY A 322 16.73 9.41 -11.76
CA GLY A 322 15.43 10.07 -11.83
C GLY A 322 14.24 9.11 -11.67
N LYS A 323 13.09 9.56 -12.20
CA LYS A 323 11.76 9.04 -11.87
C LYS A 323 11.63 7.53 -12.12
N GLY A 324 11.45 6.77 -11.04
CA GLY A 324 11.24 5.33 -11.05
C GLY A 324 12.49 4.45 -11.21
N TRP A 325 13.68 5.07 -11.28
CA TRP A 325 14.97 4.37 -11.42
C TRP A 325 15.93 4.65 -10.25
N GLY A 326 15.74 5.73 -9.51
CA GLY A 326 16.47 5.95 -8.26
C GLY A 326 17.97 6.11 -8.49
N CYS A 327 18.78 5.13 -8.09
CA CYS A 327 20.24 5.05 -8.31
C CYS A 327 20.68 4.21 -9.51
N LEU A 328 19.72 3.65 -10.25
CA LEU A 328 19.99 2.86 -11.45
C LEU A 328 20.25 3.78 -12.64
N LYS A 329 21.50 4.22 -12.76
CA LYS A 329 21.99 5.04 -13.87
C LYS A 329 23.31 4.50 -14.36
N ASP A 330 23.43 4.41 -15.68
CA ASP A 330 24.66 3.93 -16.32
C ASP A 330 25.85 4.81 -15.91
N GLY A 331 26.96 4.19 -15.54
CA GLY A 331 28.15 4.86 -15.03
C GLY A 331 28.06 5.34 -13.56
N ALA A 332 26.94 5.14 -12.87
CA ALA A 332 26.81 5.59 -11.48
C ALA A 332 27.59 4.66 -10.51
N PRO A 333 28.28 5.23 -9.51
CA PRO A 333 28.96 4.45 -8.48
C PRO A 333 27.95 3.82 -7.51
N ILE A 334 28.12 2.53 -7.21
CA ILE A 334 27.16 1.78 -6.40
C ILE A 334 27.87 0.94 -5.34
N PHE A 335 27.16 0.67 -4.26
CA PHE A 335 27.56 -0.30 -3.24
C PHE A 335 26.67 -1.52 -3.32
N TYR A 336 27.25 -2.70 -3.16
CA TYR A 336 26.51 -3.95 -3.37
C TYR A 336 27.03 -5.10 -2.53
N VAL A 337 26.19 -6.13 -2.38
CA VAL A 337 26.53 -7.43 -1.80
C VAL A 337 26.14 -8.50 -2.82
N SER A 338 27.07 -9.43 -3.07
CA SER A 338 26.87 -10.54 -4.01
C SER A 338 26.71 -11.85 -3.24
N GLU A 339 25.90 -12.76 -3.80
CA GLU A 339 25.79 -14.14 -3.37
C GLU A 339 26.11 -15.02 -4.58
N GLY A 340 27.22 -15.75 -4.52
CA GLY A 340 27.78 -16.41 -5.70
C GLY A 340 28.16 -15.38 -6.77
N ASN A 341 27.69 -15.59 -8.00
CA ASN A 341 28.03 -14.77 -9.17
C ASN A 341 26.98 -13.69 -9.50
N MET A 342 26.10 -13.36 -8.54
CA MET A 342 24.99 -12.43 -8.76
C MET A 342 24.91 -11.42 -7.62
N VAL A 343 24.63 -10.16 -7.96
CA VAL A 343 24.37 -9.11 -6.97
C VAL A 343 22.93 -9.26 -6.47
N ARG A 344 22.76 -9.46 -5.17
CA ARG A 344 21.45 -9.65 -4.52
C ARG A 344 20.93 -8.43 -3.79
N TYR A 345 21.83 -7.53 -3.41
CA TYR A 345 21.51 -6.31 -2.67
C TYR A 345 22.40 -5.17 -3.13
N PHE A 346 21.85 -3.98 -3.28
CA PHE A 346 22.61 -2.80 -3.68
C PHE A 346 21.97 -1.49 -3.24
N GLY A 347 22.74 -0.41 -3.33
CA GLY A 347 22.26 0.95 -3.21
C GLY A 347 23.40 1.97 -3.27
N HIS A 348 23.04 3.25 -3.39
CA HIS A 348 23.99 4.37 -3.57
C HIS A 348 24.80 4.75 -2.31
N SER A 349 24.72 3.97 -1.22
CA SER A 349 25.50 4.18 0.01
C SER A 349 25.95 2.84 0.60
N PRO A 350 27.08 2.75 1.32
CA PRO A 350 27.53 1.48 1.91
C PRO A 350 26.56 0.88 2.92
N ASN A 351 25.68 1.70 3.48
CA ASN A 351 24.68 1.30 4.46
C ASN A 351 23.28 1.34 3.83
N PHE A 352 23.09 0.78 2.64
CA PHE A 352 21.81 0.83 1.92
C PHE A 352 20.67 0.12 2.68
N ARG A 353 19.42 0.41 2.31
CA ARG A 353 18.27 -0.35 2.85
C ARG A 353 18.23 -1.71 2.16
N ILE A 354 17.83 -2.75 2.89
CA ILE A 354 17.63 -4.09 2.34
C ILE A 354 16.14 -4.43 2.34
N PRO A 355 15.64 -5.19 1.35
CA PRO A 355 14.28 -5.71 1.35
C PRO A 355 14.10 -6.74 2.47
N ALA A 356 12.95 -6.72 3.14
CA ALA A 356 12.51 -7.79 4.02
C ALA A 356 12.02 -8.97 3.16
N ARG A 357 12.95 -9.76 2.61
CA ARG A 357 12.62 -10.86 1.71
C ARG A 357 11.95 -12.00 2.45
N LEU A 358 10.96 -12.58 1.79
CA LEU A 358 10.37 -13.85 2.20
C LEU A 358 10.99 -14.98 1.37
N ASN A 359 11.28 -16.10 2.01
CA ASN A 359 11.70 -17.33 1.34
C ASN A 359 10.46 -18.15 0.99
N LEU A 360 9.67 -17.67 0.01
CA LEU A 360 8.48 -18.38 -0.46
C LEU A 360 8.86 -19.43 -1.51
N PRO A 361 8.13 -20.57 -1.61
CA PRO A 361 8.38 -21.55 -2.65
C PRO A 361 8.33 -20.92 -4.05
N GLY A 362 9.45 -20.96 -4.78
CA GLY A 362 9.54 -20.48 -6.16
C GLY A 362 9.62 -18.95 -6.33
N GLU A 363 9.64 -18.16 -5.26
CA GLU A 363 9.72 -16.70 -5.33
C GLU A 363 10.50 -16.11 -4.14
N SER A 364 11.55 -15.33 -4.40
CA SER A 364 12.29 -14.59 -3.36
C SER A 364 12.18 -13.10 -3.64
N ARG A 365 11.18 -12.46 -3.03
CA ARG A 365 10.90 -11.01 -3.19
C ARG A 365 10.70 -10.34 -1.85
N ALA A 366 10.76 -9.01 -1.85
CA ALA A 366 10.38 -8.23 -0.68
C ALA A 366 8.93 -8.53 -0.24
N ALA A 367 8.74 -8.67 1.08
CA ALA A 367 7.43 -8.78 1.70
C ALA A 367 6.61 -7.51 1.46
N ASN A 368 5.29 -7.67 1.41
CA ASN A 368 4.32 -6.59 1.37
C ASN A 368 3.17 -6.86 2.37
N PRO A 369 2.29 -5.88 2.64
CA PRO A 369 1.21 -6.06 3.63
C PRO A 369 0.31 -7.28 3.38
N ARG A 370 0.09 -7.65 2.11
CA ARG A 370 -0.81 -8.73 1.69
C ARG A 370 -0.26 -10.12 2.01
N ASP A 371 1.06 -10.28 2.07
CA ASP A 371 1.71 -11.55 2.44
C ASP A 371 1.35 -11.99 3.87
N PHE A 372 1.01 -11.03 4.74
CA PHE A 372 0.64 -11.29 6.15
C PHE A 372 -0.87 -11.48 6.34
N VAL A 373 -1.66 -11.53 5.27
CA VAL A 373 -3.08 -11.93 5.32
C VAL A 373 -3.17 -13.43 5.10
N PRO A 374 -3.76 -14.20 6.03
CA PRO A 374 -3.90 -15.66 5.91
C PRO A 374 -4.52 -16.09 4.58
N ALA A 375 -3.93 -17.10 3.94
CA ALA A 375 -4.37 -17.60 2.63
C ALA A 375 -5.87 -17.94 2.61
N HIS A 376 -6.38 -18.59 3.67
CA HIS A 376 -7.79 -18.97 3.77
C HIS A 376 -8.79 -17.79 3.82
N LEU A 377 -8.32 -16.58 4.13
CA LEU A 377 -9.13 -15.34 4.09
C LEU A 377 -8.95 -14.57 2.77
N ARG A 378 -7.80 -14.75 2.10
CA ARG A 378 -7.43 -14.03 0.88
C ARG A 378 -7.86 -14.75 -0.40
N GLU A 379 -7.84 -16.08 -0.39
CA GLU A 379 -7.97 -16.94 -1.58
C GLU A 379 -9.36 -17.60 -1.69
N ASN A 380 -10.31 -17.26 -0.81
CA ASN A 380 -11.63 -17.88 -0.82
C ASN A 380 -12.47 -17.36 -2.02
N PRO A 381 -12.91 -18.23 -2.94
CA PRO A 381 -13.62 -17.82 -4.15
C PRO A 381 -15.11 -17.55 -3.93
N GLN A 382 -15.63 -17.70 -2.71
CA GLN A 382 -17.06 -17.49 -2.43
C GLN A 382 -17.31 -16.07 -1.90
N PRO A 383 -18.44 -15.44 -2.26
CA PRO A 383 -18.78 -14.13 -1.72
C PRO A 383 -19.08 -14.22 -0.21
N ASP A 384 -18.58 -13.25 0.56
CA ASP A 384 -19.01 -13.03 1.94
C ASP A 384 -20.28 -12.16 2.00
N MET A 385 -20.80 -11.91 3.21
CA MET A 385 -22.04 -11.12 3.37
C MET A 385 -21.89 -9.68 2.89
N ALA A 386 -20.70 -9.07 3.03
CA ALA A 386 -20.46 -7.73 2.53
C ALA A 386 -20.49 -7.70 1.00
N ASP A 387 -19.94 -8.72 0.35
CA ASP A 387 -19.97 -8.89 -1.09
C ASP A 387 -21.39 -9.12 -1.59
N ALA A 388 -22.18 -9.95 -0.91
CA ALA A 388 -23.57 -10.18 -1.25
C ALA A 388 -24.43 -8.90 -1.15
N ILE A 389 -24.21 -8.06 -0.13
CA ILE A 389 -24.98 -6.83 0.10
C ILE A 389 -24.52 -5.69 -0.82
N PHE A 390 -23.21 -5.44 -0.89
CA PHE A 390 -22.63 -4.25 -1.53
C PHE A 390 -22.05 -4.49 -2.93
N GLY A 391 -22.08 -5.74 -3.40
CA GLY A 391 -21.55 -6.15 -4.70
C GLY A 391 -20.06 -6.47 -4.70
N TRP A 392 -19.58 -7.00 -5.83
CA TRP A 392 -18.17 -7.28 -6.07
C TRP A 392 -17.77 -7.09 -7.54
N VAL A 393 -16.46 -6.97 -7.74
CA VAL A 393 -15.81 -7.04 -9.03
C VAL A 393 -14.68 -8.04 -8.89
N GLU A 394 -14.42 -8.79 -9.95
CA GLU A 394 -13.36 -9.79 -10.00
C GLU A 394 -12.01 -9.13 -9.72
N GLU A 395 -11.33 -9.61 -8.70
CA GLU A 395 -9.98 -9.17 -8.37
C GLU A 395 -8.99 -10.18 -8.95
N ARG A 396 -7.95 -9.68 -9.62
CA ARG A 396 -6.88 -10.52 -10.20
C ARG A 396 -5.52 -10.15 -9.63
N GLU A 397 -4.76 -11.17 -9.27
CA GLU A 397 -3.39 -11.07 -8.79
C GLU A 397 -2.48 -11.94 -9.66
N LYS A 398 -1.52 -11.32 -10.34
CA LYS A 398 -0.63 -12.00 -11.31
C LYS A 398 -1.41 -12.88 -12.31
N GLY A 399 -2.57 -12.39 -12.77
CA GLY A 399 -3.46 -13.09 -13.69
C GLY A 399 -4.42 -14.11 -13.05
N THR A 400 -4.24 -14.44 -11.77
CA THR A 400 -5.09 -15.39 -11.03
C THR A 400 -6.22 -14.67 -10.32
N VAL A 401 -7.44 -15.20 -10.38
CA VAL A 401 -8.59 -14.62 -9.65
C VAL A 401 -8.40 -14.84 -8.16
N VAL A 402 -8.51 -13.76 -7.38
CA VAL A 402 -8.39 -13.75 -5.92
C VAL A 402 -9.71 -13.30 -5.32
N GLY A 403 -10.54 -14.25 -4.90
CA GLY A 403 -11.90 -13.98 -4.42
C GLY A 403 -13.01 -14.48 -5.36
N PRO A 404 -14.24 -13.98 -5.16
CA PRO A 404 -15.38 -14.24 -6.03
C PRO A 404 -15.09 -13.87 -7.48
N PRO A 405 -15.28 -14.81 -8.42
CA PRO A 405 -15.13 -14.54 -9.83
C PRO A 405 -16.27 -13.65 -10.36
N GLY A 406 -16.02 -13.02 -11.50
CA GLY A 406 -17.01 -12.17 -12.17
C GLY A 406 -17.34 -10.88 -11.40
N GLN A 407 -18.45 -10.26 -11.76
CA GLN A 407 -18.87 -8.98 -11.19
C GLN A 407 -20.36 -9.00 -10.86
N ARG A 408 -20.74 -8.31 -9.79
CA ARG A 408 -22.13 -8.17 -9.37
C ARG A 408 -22.37 -6.81 -8.75
N ALA A 409 -23.45 -6.15 -9.17
CA ALA A 409 -23.88 -4.91 -8.58
C ALA A 409 -24.33 -5.11 -7.12
N GLY A 410 -24.15 -4.08 -6.30
CA GLY A 410 -24.68 -4.08 -4.94
C GLY A 410 -26.20 -4.04 -4.95
N ARG A 411 -26.80 -4.58 -3.89
CA ARG A 411 -28.26 -4.53 -3.62
C ARG A 411 -28.64 -3.40 -2.66
N VAL A 412 -27.69 -2.48 -2.41
CA VAL A 412 -27.89 -1.32 -1.53
C VAL A 412 -27.40 -0.04 -2.20
N PHE A 413 -28.13 1.04 -1.98
CA PHE A 413 -27.81 2.38 -2.45
C PHE A 413 -27.90 3.39 -1.31
N PHE A 414 -26.85 4.20 -1.13
CA PHE A 414 -26.79 5.24 -0.11
C PHE A 414 -27.00 6.58 -0.79
N SER A 415 -28.05 7.31 -0.39
CA SER A 415 -28.19 8.70 -0.78
C SER A 415 -27.11 9.55 -0.12
N ASP A 416 -26.87 10.73 -0.66
CA ASP A 416 -26.06 11.73 0.04
C ASP A 416 -26.74 12.16 1.35
N GLY A 417 -25.94 12.40 2.37
CA GLY A 417 -26.34 13.05 3.61
C GLY A 417 -26.55 14.53 3.37
N ARG A 418 -27.81 14.96 3.38
CA ARG A 418 -28.19 16.36 3.25
C ARG A 418 -28.23 17.01 4.61
N CYS A 419 -27.56 18.15 4.75
CA CYS A 419 -27.61 18.95 5.97
C CYS A 419 -29.03 19.46 6.21
N ASP A 420 -29.50 19.43 7.46
CA ASP A 420 -30.81 20.00 7.80
C ASP A 420 -30.81 21.52 7.61
N ALA A 421 -31.89 22.05 7.04
CA ALA A 421 -32.06 23.48 6.79
C ALA A 421 -32.15 24.28 8.11
N GLY A 422 -31.65 25.52 8.09
CA GLY A 422 -31.76 26.45 9.21
C GLY A 422 -30.78 26.22 10.37
N GLN A 423 -29.78 25.36 10.21
CA GLN A 423 -28.70 25.21 11.19
C GLN A 423 -27.70 26.37 11.09
N GLU A 424 -27.48 27.07 12.20
CA GLU A 424 -26.48 28.14 12.30
C GLU A 424 -25.13 27.62 12.80
N ASN A 425 -24.05 28.37 12.53
CA ASN A 425 -22.69 28.09 13.04
C ASN A 425 -22.10 26.72 12.66
N ILE A 426 -22.48 26.12 11.53
CA ILE A 426 -22.08 24.76 11.14
C ILE A 426 -20.56 24.52 10.98
N TRP A 427 -19.78 25.57 10.76
CA TRP A 427 -18.33 25.49 10.55
C TRP A 427 -17.58 25.62 11.88
N LEU A 428 -16.49 24.85 12.03
CA LEU A 428 -15.65 24.94 13.23
C LEU A 428 -14.96 26.31 13.37
N ALA A 429 -14.59 26.90 12.24
CA ALA A 429 -13.99 28.22 12.14
C ALA A 429 -14.46 28.89 10.83
N ALA A 430 -14.47 30.23 10.82
CA ALA A 430 -14.81 31.00 9.63
C ALA A 430 -13.82 30.72 8.47
N GLU A 431 -12.54 30.72 8.80
CA GLU A 431 -11.43 30.45 7.87
C GLU A 431 -10.89 29.02 7.98
N PRO A 432 -10.32 28.46 6.91
CA PRO A 432 -9.66 27.16 6.97
C PRO A 432 -8.49 27.15 7.96
N ILE A 433 -8.48 26.13 8.82
CA ILE A 433 -7.45 25.90 9.83
C ILE A 433 -6.32 25.03 9.26
N THR A 434 -5.16 25.06 9.93
CA THR A 434 -4.07 24.12 9.68
C THR A 434 -4.08 23.03 10.76
N PRO A 435 -4.25 21.75 10.41
CA PRO A 435 -4.24 20.68 11.38
C PRO A 435 -2.82 20.32 11.83
N HIS A 436 -2.70 19.74 13.02
CA HIS A 436 -1.46 19.17 13.57
C HIS A 436 -0.84 18.16 12.59
N VAL A 437 0.47 18.25 12.38
CA VAL A 437 1.23 17.41 11.45
C VAL A 437 1.43 16.04 12.08
N LEU A 438 0.71 15.06 11.55
CA LEU A 438 0.79 13.70 12.05
C LEU A 438 1.99 12.96 11.49
N SER A 439 2.64 12.18 12.35
CA SER A 439 3.64 11.21 11.89
C SER A 439 2.99 10.13 11.03
N GLY A 440 3.55 9.92 9.83
CA GLY A 440 3.20 8.81 8.97
C GLY A 440 3.55 7.44 9.62
N PRO A 441 2.90 6.35 9.19
CA PRO A 441 3.28 5.02 9.63
C PRO A 441 4.73 4.73 9.21
N LYS A 442 5.61 4.47 10.18
CA LYS A 442 6.98 4.07 9.88
C LYS A 442 7.00 2.57 9.57
N PRO A 443 7.49 2.13 8.40
CA PRO A 443 7.63 0.70 8.08
C PRO A 443 8.49 -0.07 9.09
N THR A 444 9.30 0.63 9.89
CA THR A 444 10.07 -0.01 10.95
C THR A 444 9.25 -0.34 12.20
N THR A 445 8.02 0.17 12.36
CA THR A 445 7.16 -0.07 13.54
C THR A 445 6.29 -1.32 13.34
N PHE A 446 6.89 -2.41 12.86
CA PHE A 446 6.19 -3.67 12.54
C PHE A 446 5.44 -4.26 13.75
N GLN A 447 5.93 -4.04 14.97
CA GLN A 447 5.37 -4.64 16.19
C GLN A 447 3.99 -4.08 16.59
N HIS A 448 3.58 -2.97 15.96
CA HIS A 448 2.21 -2.47 16.08
C HIS A 448 1.25 -3.15 15.11
N TYR A 449 1.73 -3.63 13.96
CA TYR A 449 0.92 -4.08 12.81
C TYR A 449 0.89 -5.60 12.64
N LEU A 450 1.92 -6.31 13.12
CA LEU A 450 1.98 -7.76 13.16
C LEU A 450 1.56 -8.30 14.54
N VAL A 451 0.98 -9.50 14.55
CA VAL A 451 0.62 -10.20 15.80
C VAL A 451 1.89 -10.61 16.57
N GLN A 452 1.91 -10.33 17.88
CA GLN A 452 3.02 -10.56 18.81
C GLN A 452 2.52 -11.32 20.04
N ASP A 453 1.92 -12.51 19.89
CA ASP A 453 1.14 -13.15 20.96
C ASP A 453 1.81 -14.37 21.61
N GLY A 454 3.02 -14.75 21.17
CA GLY A 454 3.74 -15.90 21.71
C GLY A 454 3.19 -17.26 21.27
N LYS A 455 2.05 -17.28 20.55
CA LYS A 455 1.35 -18.50 20.10
C LYS A 455 1.45 -18.71 18.60
N ALA A 456 1.60 -17.64 17.82
CA ALA A 456 1.84 -17.71 16.39
C ALA A 456 3.21 -18.38 16.13
N GLY A 457 3.17 -19.67 15.80
CA GLY A 457 4.34 -20.53 15.57
C GLY A 457 5.12 -20.86 16.84
N GLN A 458 5.33 -22.14 17.13
CA GLN A 458 6.23 -22.63 18.20
C GLN A 458 7.73 -22.29 17.95
N ASN A 459 8.02 -21.23 17.19
CA ASN A 459 9.31 -20.85 16.61
C ASN A 459 9.95 -19.61 17.30
N GLY A 460 9.52 -19.25 18.51
CA GLY A 460 10.31 -18.37 19.38
C GLY A 460 9.99 -16.88 19.31
N HIS A 461 8.89 -16.45 18.66
CA HIS A 461 8.45 -15.05 18.70
C HIS A 461 7.63 -14.75 19.96
N HIS A 462 8.06 -13.82 20.80
CA HIS A 462 7.41 -13.57 22.09
C HIS A 462 7.28 -12.07 22.39
N PRO A 463 6.09 -11.56 22.80
CA PRO A 463 5.88 -10.14 23.05
C PRO A 463 6.88 -9.56 24.04
N ASP A 464 7.14 -10.25 25.16
CA ASP A 464 8.09 -9.80 26.21
C ASP A 464 9.58 -10.02 25.89
N ASN A 465 9.92 -10.45 24.68
CA ASN A 465 11.31 -10.60 24.25
C ASN A 465 11.55 -9.76 23.00
N LYS A 466 12.12 -8.56 23.19
CA LYS A 466 12.42 -7.57 22.14
C LYS A 466 13.15 -8.18 20.94
N ALA A 467 14.17 -9.01 21.19
CA ALA A 467 14.98 -9.63 20.15
C ALA A 467 14.23 -10.71 19.34
N ALA A 468 13.13 -11.20 19.89
CA ALA A 468 12.28 -12.23 19.29
C ALA A 468 10.98 -11.66 18.72
N LEU A 469 10.79 -10.33 18.64
CA LEU A 469 9.57 -9.80 18.02
C LEU A 469 9.50 -10.18 16.54
N ALA A 470 8.34 -10.63 16.09
CA ALA A 470 8.09 -10.92 14.68
C ALA A 470 8.16 -9.61 13.88
N HIS A 471 8.78 -9.63 12.70
CA HIS A 471 8.97 -8.47 11.83
C HIS A 471 8.62 -8.80 10.37
N TYR A 472 8.71 -7.84 9.45
CA TYR A 472 8.31 -8.07 8.05
C TYR A 472 9.18 -9.05 7.26
N GLY A 473 10.23 -9.61 7.86
CA GLY A 473 11.02 -10.71 7.30
C GLY A 473 10.68 -12.06 7.93
N THR A 474 9.80 -12.08 8.93
CA THR A 474 9.26 -13.32 9.52
C THR A 474 8.36 -14.00 8.48
N PRO A 475 8.47 -15.32 8.26
CA PRO A 475 7.66 -16.04 7.29
C PRO A 475 6.14 -15.89 7.53
N PRO A 476 5.33 -15.72 6.47
CA PRO A 476 3.87 -15.82 6.57
C PRO A 476 3.44 -17.16 7.17
N GLY A 477 2.62 -17.13 8.22
CA GLY A 477 2.21 -18.31 9.00
C GLY A 477 2.84 -18.39 10.39
N GLU A 478 3.97 -17.72 10.62
CA GLU A 478 4.50 -17.49 11.98
C GLU A 478 3.99 -16.17 12.59
N THR A 479 3.51 -15.25 11.75
CA THR A 479 2.80 -14.05 12.17
C THR A 479 1.85 -13.61 11.08
N GLU A 480 0.92 -12.73 11.44
CA GLU A 480 -0.14 -12.22 10.58
C GLU A 480 -0.34 -10.73 10.84
N ILE A 481 -0.96 -10.03 9.88
CA ILE A 481 -1.41 -8.66 10.11
C ILE A 481 -2.53 -8.66 11.15
N ARG A 482 -2.51 -7.68 12.06
CA ARG A 482 -3.46 -7.60 13.18
C ARG A 482 -4.91 -7.35 12.80
N GLY A 483 -5.23 -7.08 11.53
CA GLY A 483 -6.59 -6.86 11.05
C GLY A 483 -6.96 -5.40 10.80
N TYR A 484 -8.22 -5.05 11.02
CA TYR A 484 -8.81 -3.78 10.60
C TYR A 484 -8.37 -2.65 11.53
N LYS A 485 -7.58 -1.72 11.00
CA LYS A 485 -7.12 -0.54 11.74
C LYS A 485 -8.27 0.45 11.93
N LEU A 486 -8.65 0.69 13.18
CA LEU A 486 -9.64 1.69 13.58
C LEU A 486 -9.00 2.74 14.50
N TYR A 487 -9.62 3.91 14.61
CA TYR A 487 -9.13 5.03 15.40
C TYR A 487 -10.04 5.30 16.59
N TRP A 488 -9.44 5.53 17.76
CA TRP A 488 -10.18 5.84 18.99
C TRP A 488 -10.94 7.18 18.86
N HIS A 489 -12.09 7.28 19.52
CA HIS A 489 -12.75 8.56 19.76
C HIS A 489 -11.96 9.40 20.75
N LYS A 490 -11.94 10.73 20.56
CA LYS A 490 -11.16 11.68 21.40
C LYS A 490 -12.03 12.79 22.00
N GLY A 491 -13.33 12.53 22.14
CA GLY A 491 -14.31 13.51 22.63
C GLY A 491 -14.74 14.54 21.58
N ALA A 492 -15.62 15.46 22.00
CA ALA A 492 -16.22 16.46 21.13
C ALA A 492 -15.26 17.59 20.72
N LYS A 493 -14.18 17.82 21.49
CA LYS A 493 -13.21 18.91 21.27
C LYS A 493 -11.76 18.40 21.21
N PRO A 494 -11.42 17.55 20.23
CA PRO A 494 -10.05 17.09 20.07
C PRO A 494 -9.11 18.26 19.74
N LYS A 495 -7.85 18.15 20.18
CA LYS A 495 -6.79 19.09 19.78
C LYS A 495 -6.37 18.78 18.34
N ILE A 496 -6.88 19.55 17.39
CA ILE A 496 -6.66 19.29 15.96
C ILE A 496 -5.73 20.30 15.28
N GLU A 497 -5.58 21.51 15.80
CA GLU A 497 -4.81 22.58 15.18
C GLU A 497 -3.30 22.43 15.39
N ALA A 498 -2.53 22.88 14.41
CA ALA A 498 -1.08 22.93 14.46
C ALA A 498 -0.58 23.92 15.54
N ASN A 499 0.53 23.57 16.18
CA ASN A 499 1.19 24.44 17.14
C ASN A 499 2.16 25.43 16.44
N ALA A 500 2.70 26.40 17.19
CA ALA A 500 3.59 27.43 16.66
C ALA A 500 4.86 26.88 15.97
N VAL A 501 5.39 25.74 16.42
CA VAL A 501 6.58 25.08 15.82
C VAL A 501 6.24 24.45 14.48
N GLU A 502 5.03 23.89 14.35
CA GLU A 502 4.58 23.32 13.08
C GLU A 502 4.28 24.42 12.06
N LEU A 503 3.67 25.51 12.51
CA LEU A 503 3.37 26.68 11.68
C LEU A 503 4.64 27.35 11.14
N SER A 504 5.80 27.21 11.82
CA SER A 504 7.07 27.73 11.30
C SER A 504 7.65 26.91 10.13
N HIS A 505 7.02 25.79 9.75
CA HIS A 505 7.42 24.92 8.64
C HIS A 505 6.34 24.87 7.53
N PRO A 506 6.04 25.99 6.84
CA PRO A 506 4.85 26.15 5.99
C PRO A 506 4.79 25.21 4.77
N LYS A 507 5.94 24.69 4.32
CA LYS A 507 6.03 23.77 3.17
C LYS A 507 5.34 22.42 3.41
N GLN A 508 4.99 22.09 4.65
CA GLN A 508 4.38 20.80 5.02
C GLN A 508 2.90 20.93 5.44
N LEU A 509 2.32 22.12 5.34
CA LEU A 509 1.01 22.41 5.90
C LEU A 509 -0.10 22.23 4.86
N THR A 510 -1.12 21.47 5.23
CA THR A 510 -2.40 21.38 4.50
C THR A 510 -3.44 22.22 5.23
N ARG A 511 -4.40 22.82 4.54
CA ARG A 511 -5.52 23.54 5.16
C ARG A 511 -6.81 22.74 5.05
N ILE A 512 -7.69 22.85 6.05
CA ILE A 512 -9.00 22.17 6.08
C ILE A 512 -10.05 23.10 6.68
N LYS A 513 -11.31 22.98 6.25
CA LYS A 513 -12.48 23.68 6.83
C LYS A 513 -13.47 22.65 7.39
N PRO A 514 -13.29 22.19 8.64
CA PRO A 514 -14.14 21.18 9.24
C PRO A 514 -15.51 21.73 9.65
N LEU A 515 -16.50 20.86 9.68
CA LEU A 515 -17.75 21.08 10.42
C LEU A 515 -17.48 20.98 11.92
N GLN A 516 -18.24 21.73 12.72
CA GLN A 516 -18.26 21.56 14.17
C GLN A 516 -19.07 20.31 14.59
N ALA A 517 -19.07 20.02 15.90
CA ALA A 517 -20.00 19.04 16.48
C ALA A 517 -21.42 19.63 16.58
N GLY A 518 -22.44 18.77 16.55
CA GLY A 518 -23.86 19.11 16.61
C GLY A 518 -24.53 19.33 15.25
N VAL A 519 -23.80 19.19 14.14
CA VAL A 519 -24.36 19.39 12.79
C VAL A 519 -25.11 18.13 12.35
N ARG A 520 -26.35 18.31 11.91
CA ARG A 520 -27.28 17.23 11.54
C ARG A 520 -27.46 17.07 10.05
N PHE A 521 -27.55 15.81 9.64
CA PHE A 521 -27.76 15.39 8.26
C PHE A 521 -28.82 14.29 8.19
N ARG A 522 -29.49 14.15 7.05
CA ARG A 522 -30.38 13.03 6.75
C ARG A 522 -29.98 12.34 5.45
N PHE A 523 -30.04 11.02 5.46
CA PHE A 523 -29.85 10.18 4.27
C PHE A 523 -30.73 8.94 4.31
N LYS A 524 -30.83 8.25 3.18
CA LYS A 524 -31.52 6.96 3.07
C LYS A 524 -30.58 5.88 2.56
N VAL A 525 -30.76 4.68 3.07
CA VAL A 525 -30.15 3.45 2.54
C VAL A 525 -31.27 2.64 1.90
N HIS A 526 -31.35 2.67 0.57
CA HIS A 526 -32.27 1.81 -0.19
C HIS A 526 -31.67 0.42 -0.30
N PHE A 527 -32.51 -0.61 -0.21
CA PHE A 527 -32.09 -1.99 -0.35
C PHE A 527 -33.12 -2.84 -1.09
N GLU A 528 -32.64 -3.82 -1.84
CA GLU A 528 -33.48 -4.74 -2.62
C GLU A 528 -33.12 -6.20 -2.35
N ASN A 529 -34.15 -7.05 -2.20
CA ASN A 529 -34.02 -8.49 -1.99
C ASN A 529 -32.96 -8.88 -0.93
N LEU A 530 -32.84 -8.14 0.18
CA LEU A 530 -31.96 -8.55 1.28
C LEU A 530 -32.63 -9.62 2.12
N ARG A 531 -31.94 -10.73 2.36
CA ARG A 531 -32.40 -11.80 3.26
C ARG A 531 -32.45 -11.28 4.71
N PRO A 532 -33.22 -11.93 5.61
CA PRO A 532 -33.34 -11.48 6.99
C PRO A 532 -32.00 -11.20 7.69
N GLU A 533 -31.03 -12.09 7.55
CA GLU A 533 -29.69 -11.98 8.14
C GLU A 533 -28.83 -10.88 7.49
N GLU A 534 -29.04 -10.60 6.20
CA GLU A 534 -28.32 -9.55 5.47
C GLU A 534 -28.84 -8.17 5.87
N LEU A 535 -30.16 -8.03 5.98
CA LEU A 535 -30.80 -6.81 6.48
C LEU A 535 -30.46 -6.58 7.95
N GLY A 536 -30.44 -7.65 8.76
CA GLY A 536 -29.99 -7.59 10.15
C GLY A 536 -28.55 -7.11 10.29
N LEU A 537 -27.65 -7.58 9.42
CA LEU A 537 -26.25 -7.14 9.40
C LEU A 537 -26.10 -5.67 8.98
N LEU A 538 -26.83 -5.24 7.95
CA LEU A 538 -26.85 -3.84 7.52
C LEU A 538 -27.40 -2.92 8.62
N TRP A 539 -28.49 -3.33 9.26
CA TRP A 539 -29.08 -2.61 10.39
C TRP A 539 -28.12 -2.53 11.57
N TRP A 540 -27.50 -3.64 11.97
CA TRP A 540 -26.50 -3.67 13.05
C TRP A 540 -25.38 -2.67 12.78
N ALA A 541 -24.86 -2.66 11.55
CA ALA A 541 -23.79 -1.77 11.13
C ALA A 541 -24.19 -0.29 11.09
N LEU A 542 -25.49 0.04 11.01
CA LEU A 542 -26.00 1.42 11.11
C LEU A 542 -26.28 1.82 12.56
N ALA A 543 -26.98 0.97 13.30
CA ALA A 543 -27.48 1.25 14.65
C ALA A 543 -26.42 1.11 15.74
N LEU A 544 -25.40 0.26 15.53
CA LEU A 544 -24.40 -0.12 16.54
C LEU A 544 -25.04 -0.56 17.88
N PRO A 545 -25.87 -1.62 17.88
CA PRO A 545 -26.47 -2.11 19.11
C PRO A 545 -25.35 -2.69 19.99
N GLY A 546 -24.95 -1.94 21.00
CA GLY A 546 -23.92 -2.35 21.96
C GLY A 546 -24.49 -2.50 23.38
N GLU A 547 -23.63 -2.40 24.39
CA GLU A 547 -24.02 -2.61 25.78
C GLU A 547 -24.92 -1.49 26.30
N ALA A 548 -25.90 -1.86 27.13
CA ALA A 548 -26.78 -0.90 27.80
C ALA A 548 -25.97 0.12 28.63
N GLY A 549 -26.32 1.40 28.50
CA GLY A 549 -25.65 2.50 29.20
C GLY A 549 -24.36 3.00 28.53
N LYS A 550 -23.85 2.32 27.51
CA LYS A 550 -22.75 2.82 26.67
C LYS A 550 -23.29 3.47 25.40
N GLN A 551 -22.52 4.42 24.89
CA GLN A 551 -22.82 5.09 23.64
C GLN A 551 -21.76 4.73 22.61
N TYR A 552 -22.19 4.50 21.37
CA TYR A 552 -21.30 4.14 20.28
C TYR A 552 -21.43 5.16 19.14
N ARG A 553 -20.32 5.40 18.43
CA ARG A 553 -20.25 6.36 17.33
C ARG A 553 -19.51 5.75 16.15
N HIS A 554 -19.91 6.17 14.96
CA HIS A 554 -19.19 5.86 13.74
C HIS A 554 -17.99 6.78 13.53
N LYS A 555 -17.07 6.38 12.66
CA LYS A 555 -15.90 7.18 12.24
C LYS A 555 -15.95 7.53 10.76
N LEU A 556 -16.40 8.74 10.47
CA LEU A 556 -16.62 9.28 9.13
C LEU A 556 -15.53 10.30 8.73
N GLY A 557 -15.20 10.33 7.44
CA GLY A 557 -14.35 11.37 6.87
C GLY A 557 -12.85 11.26 7.18
N MET A 558 -12.16 12.37 6.96
CA MET A 558 -10.72 12.55 7.08
C MET A 558 -10.35 13.03 8.50
N GLY A 559 -9.06 13.01 8.86
CA GLY A 559 -8.61 13.48 10.18
C GLY A 559 -8.91 12.53 11.34
N LYS A 560 -9.29 11.26 11.07
CA LYS A 560 -9.54 10.24 12.11
C LYS A 560 -8.43 10.15 13.19
N PRO A 561 -7.13 10.21 12.88
CA PRO A 561 -6.10 10.15 13.91
C PRO A 561 -6.02 11.41 14.80
N LEU A 562 -6.51 12.55 14.32
CA LEU A 562 -6.67 13.77 15.11
C LEU A 562 -7.86 13.68 16.09
N GLY A 563 -8.72 12.66 15.96
CA GLY A 563 -9.93 12.51 16.77
C GLY A 563 -11.21 12.99 16.07
N MET A 564 -11.08 13.50 14.85
CA MET A 564 -12.20 13.96 14.03
C MET A 564 -13.12 12.83 13.58
N GLY A 565 -14.31 13.20 13.12
CA GLY A 565 -15.20 12.33 12.36
C GLY A 565 -16.09 11.41 13.20
N ALA A 566 -16.27 11.67 14.49
CA ALA A 566 -17.22 10.90 15.28
C ALA A 566 -18.65 11.32 14.91
N VAL A 567 -19.52 10.38 14.54
CA VAL A 567 -20.92 10.67 14.20
C VAL A 567 -21.88 9.67 14.83
N ALA A 568 -23.05 10.14 15.26
CA ALA A 568 -24.16 9.30 15.69
C ALA A 568 -25.10 9.06 14.50
N ILE A 569 -25.67 7.86 14.38
CA ILE A 569 -26.70 7.55 13.38
C ILE A 569 -27.90 6.94 14.09
N THR A 570 -29.08 7.49 13.82
CA THR A 570 -30.38 6.98 14.29
C THR A 570 -31.16 6.45 13.09
N PRO A 571 -31.23 5.12 12.88
CA PRO A 571 -31.94 4.53 11.75
C PRO A 571 -33.42 4.23 12.06
N GLN A 572 -34.27 4.28 11.03
CA GLN A 572 -35.66 3.83 11.03
C GLN A 572 -35.92 2.97 9.79
N LEU A 573 -36.47 1.76 9.97
CA LEU A 573 -36.65 0.78 8.92
C LEU A 573 -38.04 0.89 8.27
N PHE A 574 -38.05 0.87 6.93
CA PHE A 574 -39.26 0.83 6.12
C PHE A 574 -39.16 -0.35 5.15
N ILE A 575 -40.18 -1.20 5.14
CA ILE A 575 -40.31 -2.34 4.23
C ILE A 575 -41.43 -2.05 3.24
N THR A 576 -41.23 -2.49 2.00
CA THR A 576 -42.22 -2.39 0.93
C THR A 576 -42.85 -3.75 0.66
N ASP A 577 -44.15 -3.84 0.93
CA ASP A 577 -45.01 -4.90 0.43
C ASP A 577 -45.36 -4.61 -1.04
N ARG A 578 -44.56 -5.18 -1.96
CA ARG A 578 -44.75 -4.97 -3.40
C ARG A 578 -46.05 -5.58 -3.93
N PRO A 579 -46.43 -6.82 -3.57
CA PRO A 579 -47.73 -7.37 -3.95
C PRO A 579 -48.89 -6.44 -3.56
N ALA A 580 -48.98 -6.04 -2.28
CA ALA A 580 -50.03 -5.14 -1.84
C ALA A 580 -49.96 -3.77 -2.53
N ARG A 581 -48.74 -3.23 -2.74
CA ARG A 581 -48.53 -1.99 -3.51
C ARG A 581 -49.16 -2.10 -4.89
N TYR A 582 -48.84 -3.13 -5.67
CA TYR A 582 -49.29 -3.22 -7.05
C TYR A 582 -50.76 -3.63 -7.18
N GLU A 583 -51.31 -4.36 -6.21
CA GLU A 583 -52.75 -4.64 -6.14
C GLU A 583 -53.58 -3.39 -5.84
N THR A 584 -53.04 -2.45 -5.06
CA THR A 584 -53.77 -1.27 -4.57
C THR A 584 -53.24 0.05 -5.12
N LEU A 585 -52.29 0.04 -6.07
CA LEU A 585 -51.52 1.22 -6.49
C LEU A 585 -52.41 2.40 -6.90
N PHE A 586 -53.51 2.10 -7.58
CA PHE A 586 -54.49 3.06 -8.10
C PHE A 586 -55.79 3.10 -7.28
N SER A 587 -55.79 2.54 -6.07
CA SER A 587 -56.96 2.60 -5.18
C SER A 587 -57.01 3.95 -4.44
N GLY A 588 -58.16 4.62 -4.51
CA GLY A 588 -58.38 5.95 -3.91
C GLY A 588 -57.77 7.11 -4.72
N GLU A 589 -57.63 8.27 -4.08
CA GLU A 589 -57.12 9.51 -4.72
C GLU A 589 -55.59 9.69 -4.60
N GLN A 590 -54.88 8.75 -3.96
CA GLN A 590 -53.43 8.82 -3.76
C GLN A 590 -52.74 7.51 -4.14
N TRP A 591 -51.45 7.61 -4.48
CA TRP A 591 -50.61 6.46 -4.82
C TRP A 591 -50.36 5.62 -3.55
N GLN A 592 -50.94 4.43 -3.48
CA GLN A 592 -50.66 3.50 -2.39
C GLN A 592 -49.24 2.97 -2.54
N THR A 593 -48.36 3.35 -1.61
CA THR A 593 -46.95 2.96 -1.67
C THR A 593 -46.67 1.58 -1.09
N GLY A 594 -47.61 0.94 -0.41
CA GLY A 594 -47.39 -0.37 0.24
C GLY A 594 -46.18 -0.37 1.20
N VAL A 595 -45.86 0.80 1.79
CA VAL A 595 -44.70 0.97 2.67
C VAL A 595 -45.16 0.93 4.11
N GLN A 596 -44.47 0.15 4.91
CA GLN A 596 -44.74 0.01 6.34
C GLN A 596 -43.45 0.21 7.13
N THR A 597 -43.55 0.89 8.27
CA THR A 597 -42.47 0.92 9.26
C THR A 597 -42.33 -0.50 9.83
N ALA A 598 -41.11 -0.98 9.99
CA ALA A 598 -40.85 -2.32 10.52
C ALA A 598 -39.93 -2.26 11.74
N ASP A 599 -40.12 -3.20 12.67
CA ASP A 599 -39.18 -3.45 13.76
C ASP A 599 -37.94 -4.18 13.23
N ALA A 600 -36.76 -3.83 13.75
CA ALA A 600 -35.50 -4.42 13.34
C ALA A 600 -35.14 -5.68 14.12
N GLN A 601 -35.76 -5.93 15.28
CA GLN A 601 -35.43 -7.06 16.15
C GLN A 601 -35.50 -8.42 15.44
N PRO A 602 -36.52 -8.74 14.62
CA PRO A 602 -36.57 -10.02 13.90
C PRO A 602 -35.36 -10.25 12.96
N PHE A 603 -34.84 -9.19 12.36
CA PHE A 603 -33.67 -9.25 11.48
C PHE A 603 -32.37 -9.39 12.28
N LEU A 604 -32.26 -8.75 13.43
CA LEU A 604 -31.16 -8.96 14.38
C LEU A 604 -31.14 -10.39 14.92
N ASP A 605 -32.31 -10.97 15.22
CA ASP A 605 -32.43 -12.36 15.66
C ASP A 605 -32.03 -13.32 14.53
N ALA A 606 -32.42 -13.02 13.28
CA ALA A 606 -31.98 -13.77 12.11
C ALA A 606 -30.46 -13.70 11.89
N LEU A 607 -29.85 -12.52 12.08
CA LEU A 607 -28.40 -12.36 12.04
C LEU A 607 -27.71 -13.23 13.10
N ASN A 608 -28.17 -13.17 14.34
CA ASN A 608 -27.63 -13.96 15.44
C ASN A 608 -27.74 -15.46 15.16
N ARG A 609 -28.90 -15.92 14.69
CA ARG A 609 -29.12 -17.33 14.28
C ARG A 609 -28.17 -17.74 13.18
N TYR A 610 -28.07 -16.94 12.11
CA TYR A 610 -27.21 -17.24 10.96
C TYR A 610 -25.75 -17.32 11.37
N LEU A 611 -25.23 -16.30 12.04
CA LEU A 611 -23.81 -16.24 12.41
C LEU A 611 -23.44 -17.26 13.49
N LEU A 612 -24.23 -17.37 14.55
CA LEU A 612 -23.86 -18.20 15.71
C LEU A 612 -24.25 -19.67 15.54
N GLN A 613 -25.45 -19.94 15.03
CA GLN A 613 -25.99 -21.30 14.96
C GLN A 613 -25.65 -21.97 13.62
N GLU A 614 -26.00 -21.33 12.50
CA GLU A 614 -25.83 -21.94 11.17
C GLU A 614 -24.37 -21.92 10.71
N LYS A 615 -23.66 -20.81 10.94
CA LYS A 615 -22.24 -20.69 10.61
C LYS A 615 -21.33 -21.11 11.74
N GLY A 616 -21.85 -21.38 12.94
CA GLY A 616 -21.07 -21.85 14.08
C GLY A 616 -19.98 -20.86 14.50
N LEU A 617 -20.30 -19.57 14.59
CA LEU A 617 -19.44 -18.58 15.23
C LEU A 617 -19.73 -18.54 16.73
N GLY A 618 -18.70 -18.69 17.55
CA GLY A 618 -18.91 -18.90 18.98
C GLY A 618 -19.43 -20.31 19.28
N ALA A 619 -19.13 -20.81 20.48
CA ALA A 619 -19.55 -22.18 20.86
C ALA A 619 -20.72 -22.16 21.85
N ARG A 620 -20.96 -21.03 22.51
CA ARG A 620 -21.93 -20.90 23.62
C ARG A 620 -22.59 -19.51 23.69
N GLN A 621 -22.25 -18.62 22.76
CA GLN A 621 -22.75 -17.26 22.72
C GLN A 621 -24.17 -17.21 22.18
N GLN A 622 -25.01 -16.31 22.71
CA GLN A 622 -26.38 -16.10 22.23
C GLN A 622 -26.52 -14.84 21.38
N ASN A 623 -25.62 -13.88 21.58
CA ASN A 623 -25.58 -12.63 20.81
C ASN A 623 -24.19 -12.43 20.19
N ILE A 624 -24.13 -11.95 18.95
CA ILE A 624 -22.87 -11.65 18.27
C ILE A 624 -22.03 -10.59 19.01
N THR A 625 -22.64 -9.74 19.83
CA THR A 625 -21.93 -8.78 20.69
C THR A 625 -21.08 -9.44 21.78
N GLU A 626 -21.33 -10.71 22.09
CA GLU A 626 -20.53 -11.51 23.02
C GLU A 626 -19.28 -12.13 22.37
N LEU A 627 -19.17 -12.06 21.05
CA LEU A 627 -17.96 -12.49 20.35
C LEU A 627 -16.83 -11.53 20.66
N GLU A 628 -15.68 -12.06 21.10
CA GLU A 628 -14.51 -11.29 21.53
C GLU A 628 -14.09 -10.25 20.46
N ARG A 629 -14.13 -10.64 19.17
CA ARG A 629 -13.91 -9.75 18.02
C ARG A 629 -14.84 -8.53 18.02
N ILE A 630 -16.14 -8.76 18.26
CA ILE A 630 -17.17 -7.72 18.22
C ILE A 630 -17.09 -6.85 19.48
N GLN A 631 -16.75 -7.43 20.64
CA GLN A 631 -16.43 -6.66 21.84
C GLN A 631 -15.23 -5.73 21.62
N MET A 632 -14.19 -6.18 20.92
CA MET A 632 -13.07 -5.32 20.53
C MET A 632 -13.50 -4.20 19.56
N LEU A 633 -14.44 -4.47 18.64
CA LEU A 633 -15.02 -3.45 17.76
C LEU A 633 -15.79 -2.42 18.57
N LEU A 634 -16.71 -2.87 19.42
CA LEU A 634 -17.52 -2.01 20.28
C LEU A 634 -16.65 -1.16 21.21
N ALA A 635 -15.58 -1.72 21.78
CA ALA A 635 -14.60 -0.96 22.55
C ALA A 635 -14.01 0.21 21.74
N MET A 636 -13.65 -0.02 20.48
CA MET A 636 -13.10 1.03 19.60
C MET A 636 -14.13 2.09 19.20
N LEU A 637 -15.41 1.70 19.08
CA LEU A 637 -16.53 2.58 18.70
C LEU A 637 -17.19 3.28 19.90
N GLU A 638 -16.82 2.92 21.12
CA GLU A 638 -17.36 3.52 22.34
C GLU A 638 -17.02 5.02 22.39
N TRP A 639 -18.06 5.84 22.60
CA TRP A 639 -17.93 7.27 22.77
C TRP A 639 -17.38 7.61 24.15
N ARG A 640 -16.34 8.45 24.17
CA ARG A 640 -15.69 8.93 25.40
C ARG A 640 -15.38 10.42 25.23
N GLU A 641 -15.70 11.24 26.21
CA GLU A 641 -15.53 12.70 26.19
C GLU A 641 -14.06 13.19 26.22
N GLY A 642 -13.09 12.29 26.01
CA GLY A 642 -11.71 12.69 25.77
C GLY A 642 -10.98 13.26 26.98
N SER A 643 -11.08 12.62 28.16
CA SER A 643 -10.33 13.02 29.36
C SER A 643 -8.81 13.11 29.09
N PRO A 644 -8.04 13.92 29.85
CA PRO A 644 -6.58 14.01 29.68
C PRO A 644 -5.88 12.65 29.78
N GLU A 645 -6.35 11.77 30.67
CA GLU A 645 -5.85 10.40 30.80
C GLU A 645 -6.12 9.58 29.52
N TRP A 646 -7.32 9.68 28.96
CA TRP A 646 -7.67 9.00 27.71
C TRP A 646 -6.86 9.52 26.53
N GLN A 647 -6.66 10.83 26.44
CA GLN A 647 -5.81 11.44 25.42
C GLN A 647 -4.35 10.96 25.54
N ALA A 648 -3.84 10.79 26.77
CA ALA A 648 -2.50 10.25 27.01
C ALA A 648 -2.38 8.77 26.59
N LYS A 649 -3.44 7.96 26.77
CA LYS A 649 -3.50 6.55 26.34
C LYS A 649 -3.65 6.38 24.81
N THR A 650 -4.13 7.41 24.10
CA THR A 650 -4.51 7.34 22.67
C THR A 650 -3.81 8.38 21.78
N ARG A 651 -2.69 8.95 22.23
CA ARG A 651 -1.84 9.82 21.38
C ARG A 651 -0.89 9.00 20.50
N TYR A 652 -0.24 9.68 19.56
CA TYR A 652 0.93 9.11 18.89
C TYR A 652 2.11 9.05 19.85
N MET A 653 2.91 7.99 19.73
CA MET A 653 4.23 7.96 20.34
C MET A 653 5.18 8.93 19.62
N GLU A 654 6.11 9.50 20.37
CA GLU A 654 7.03 10.55 19.96
C GLU A 654 8.49 10.06 19.98
N ILE A 655 9.32 10.63 19.09
CA ILE A 655 10.76 10.32 19.01
C ILE A 655 11.56 11.18 20.00
N GLU A 656 11.05 12.38 20.31
CA GLU A 656 11.70 13.35 21.19
C GLU A 656 10.71 13.79 22.28
N ARG A 657 10.16 12.83 23.02
CA ARG A 657 9.21 13.14 24.09
C ARG A 657 9.94 13.80 25.28
N PRO A 658 9.53 14.98 25.75
CA PRO A 658 10.14 15.60 26.93
C PRO A 658 9.93 14.72 28.18
N THR A 659 11.00 14.55 28.95
CA THR A 659 10.98 13.83 30.24
C THR A 659 10.55 14.71 31.42
N GLY A 660 10.47 16.03 31.19
CA GLY A 660 10.30 17.04 32.25
C GLY A 660 11.61 17.44 32.94
N ARG A 661 12.73 16.74 32.66
CA ARG A 661 14.07 17.10 33.13
C ARG A 661 14.78 17.98 32.12
N ARG A 662 15.85 18.65 32.56
CA ARG A 662 16.76 19.40 31.69
C ARG A 662 18.14 18.76 31.69
N ARG A 663 18.79 18.79 30.53
CA ARG A 663 20.19 18.43 30.35
C ARG A 663 21.09 19.52 30.95
N SER A 664 22.39 19.20 31.08
CA SER A 664 23.40 20.11 31.62
C SER A 664 23.59 21.38 30.80
N ASP A 665 23.20 21.38 29.53
CA ASP A 665 23.22 22.53 28.62
C ASP A 665 21.93 23.39 28.70
N GLY A 666 21.04 23.08 29.65
CA GLY A 666 19.76 23.78 29.85
C GLY A 666 18.64 23.36 28.89
N GLN A 667 18.91 22.51 27.90
CA GLN A 667 17.90 22.00 26.96
C GLN A 667 17.00 20.94 27.62
N PRO A 668 15.72 20.82 27.23
CA PRO A 668 14.85 19.76 27.70
C PRO A 668 15.45 18.38 27.39
N GLU A 669 15.48 17.49 28.39
CA GLU A 669 15.84 16.10 28.17
C GLU A 669 14.67 15.38 27.50
N THR A 670 14.90 14.83 26.31
CA THR A 670 13.92 14.07 25.54
C THR A 670 14.27 12.59 25.45
N PHE A 671 13.28 11.72 25.25
CA PHE A 671 13.47 10.29 25.01
C PHE A 671 12.64 9.78 23.82
N ASN A 672 13.13 8.73 23.18
CA ASN A 672 12.49 8.08 22.04
C ASN A 672 11.62 6.91 22.49
N GLU A 673 10.30 7.07 22.40
CA GLU A 673 9.33 6.07 22.85
C GLU A 673 9.36 4.79 22.00
N TYR A 674 9.81 4.86 20.75
CA TYR A 674 9.90 3.71 19.85
C TYR A 674 11.14 2.85 20.09
N LYS A 675 12.13 3.37 20.83
CA LYS A 675 13.45 2.74 20.99
C LYS A 675 13.36 1.31 21.50
N GLU A 676 12.48 1.08 22.49
CA GLU A 676 12.36 -0.24 23.09
C GLU A 676 11.44 -1.19 22.32
N ARG A 677 10.85 -0.79 21.18
CA ARG A 677 9.90 -1.62 20.40
C ARG A 677 8.68 -2.08 21.23
N PRO A 678 7.98 -1.20 21.97
CA PRO A 678 6.82 -1.64 22.73
C PRO A 678 5.76 -2.24 21.81
N VAL A 679 5.11 -3.30 22.28
CA VAL A 679 4.03 -3.98 21.58
C VAL A 679 2.74 -3.28 21.91
N LEU A 680 1.99 -2.84 20.89
CA LEU A 680 0.68 -2.22 21.08
C LEU A 680 -0.32 -3.29 21.56
N PRO A 681 -0.91 -3.17 22.77
CA PRO A 681 -1.89 -4.14 23.25
C PRO A 681 -3.15 -4.16 22.37
N ASN A 682 -3.97 -5.18 22.53
CA ASN A 682 -5.31 -5.20 21.93
C ASN A 682 -6.24 -4.14 22.57
N PRO A 683 -7.44 -3.90 22.01
CA PRO A 683 -8.35 -2.88 22.52
C PRO A 683 -8.64 -2.99 24.02
N PHE A 684 -8.81 -4.20 24.56
CA PHE A 684 -9.07 -4.39 26.00
C PHE A 684 -7.91 -3.94 26.87
N GLY A 685 -6.66 -4.20 26.45
CA GLY A 685 -5.49 -3.75 27.21
C GLY A 685 -5.30 -2.24 27.26
N VAL A 686 -5.79 -1.53 26.23
CA VAL A 686 -5.84 -0.07 26.25
C VAL A 686 -6.91 0.43 27.23
N LEU A 687 -8.07 -0.24 27.28
CA LEU A 687 -9.17 0.11 28.18
C LEU A 687 -8.85 -0.17 29.65
N SER A 688 -8.28 -1.33 29.97
CA SER A 688 -7.90 -1.69 31.35
C SER A 688 -6.74 -0.83 31.86
N GLY A 689 -5.89 -0.33 30.96
CA GLY A 689 -4.71 0.47 31.26
C GLY A 689 -3.63 -0.29 32.08
N PRO A 690 -2.40 0.25 32.16
CA PRO A 690 -1.55 -0.03 33.31
C PRO A 690 -2.11 0.72 34.53
N ASN A 691 -2.01 0.16 35.73
CA ASN A 691 -1.98 0.99 36.94
C ASN A 691 -0.71 1.83 36.82
N VAL A 692 -0.79 3.03 36.26
CA VAL A 692 0.35 3.96 36.24
C VAL A 692 0.43 4.56 37.65
N PRO A 693 1.44 4.24 38.46
CA PRO A 693 1.74 5.09 39.59
C PRO A 693 2.18 6.43 38.98
N GLY A 694 1.57 7.53 39.42
CA GLY A 694 2.15 8.84 39.19
C GLY A 694 3.62 8.86 39.66
N PRO A 695 4.42 9.83 39.21
CA PRO A 695 5.82 9.90 39.62
C PRO A 695 5.88 9.99 41.15
N THR A 696 6.33 8.91 41.80
CA THR A 696 6.50 8.88 43.26
C THR A 696 7.96 8.57 43.58
N PRO A 697 8.60 9.31 44.49
CA PRO A 697 10.04 9.27 44.70
C PRO A 697 10.44 8.18 45.70
N GLY A 698 11.52 7.44 45.38
CA GLY A 698 12.42 6.82 46.37
C GLY A 698 12.04 5.45 46.95
N GLY A 699 13.04 4.55 47.02
CA GLY A 699 13.12 3.49 48.04
C GLY A 699 13.08 2.02 47.58
N THR A 700 14.25 1.39 47.48
CA THR A 700 14.49 -0.07 47.70
C THR A 700 14.34 -0.46 49.19
N PRO A 701 14.45 -1.74 49.66
CA PRO A 701 14.54 -3.10 49.04
C PRO A 701 13.58 -4.16 49.73
N GLN A 702 13.39 -5.42 49.30
CA GLN A 702 14.18 -6.64 49.66
C GLN A 702 13.58 -7.94 49.07
N LYS A 703 14.45 -8.95 48.85
CA LYS A 703 14.18 -10.37 48.42
C LYS A 703 13.85 -11.26 49.64
N GLN A 704 13.14 -12.40 49.56
CA GLN A 704 13.49 -13.79 49.11
C GLN A 704 12.40 -14.75 49.70
N PRO A 705 12.34 -16.10 49.49
CA PRO A 705 12.98 -17.00 48.52
C PRO A 705 12.02 -18.05 47.86
N GLN A 706 12.56 -18.81 46.89
CA GLN A 706 11.96 -19.90 46.12
C GLN A 706 11.98 -21.27 46.83
N GLN A 707 11.08 -22.18 46.45
CA GLN A 707 11.18 -23.64 46.63
C GLN A 707 11.31 -24.37 45.27
N VAL A 708 11.79 -25.62 45.35
CA VAL A 708 12.73 -26.31 44.44
C VAL A 708 12.13 -27.58 43.81
N GLN A 709 12.34 -27.76 42.49
CA GLN A 709 12.52 -29.01 41.67
C GLN A 709 11.38 -30.07 41.57
N PRO A 710 11.40 -31.10 40.66
CA PRO A 710 12.51 -31.69 39.87
C PRO A 710 12.20 -32.07 38.39
N THR A 711 13.20 -32.73 37.79
CA THR A 711 13.50 -33.02 36.37
C THR A 711 12.91 -34.31 35.75
N LYS A 712 12.58 -34.21 34.44
CA LYS A 712 12.64 -35.16 33.26
C LYS A 712 12.61 -36.70 33.44
N PRO A 713 12.00 -37.42 32.46
CA PRO A 713 12.81 -38.10 31.42
C PRO A 713 12.27 -38.07 29.97
N LYS A 714 13.15 -38.44 29.02
CA LYS A 714 13.02 -38.47 27.54
C LYS A 714 12.20 -39.66 26.99
N PRO A 715 11.65 -39.57 25.76
CA PRO A 715 10.95 -40.66 25.08
C PRO A 715 11.85 -41.52 24.16
N VAL A 716 11.44 -42.78 23.99
CA VAL A 716 12.00 -43.85 23.14
C VAL A 716 11.22 -43.92 21.80
N ALA A 717 11.91 -44.30 20.73
CA ALA A 717 11.46 -44.39 19.35
C ALA A 717 11.02 -45.82 18.97
N GLU A 718 10.12 -45.95 17.98
CA GLU A 718 9.82 -47.16 17.17
C GLU A 718 8.80 -46.76 16.07
N SER A 719 8.56 -47.50 14.99
CA SER A 719 9.41 -47.95 13.87
C SER A 719 8.44 -48.43 12.74
N GLY A 720 8.58 -47.89 11.52
CA GLY A 720 8.08 -48.42 10.23
C GLY A 720 6.55 -48.61 10.00
N PRO A 721 6.11 -49.05 8.79
CA PRO A 721 6.59 -48.75 7.43
C PRO A 721 5.47 -48.15 6.52
N ARG A 722 5.87 -47.58 5.38
CA ARG A 722 4.98 -47.06 4.31
C ARG A 722 4.37 -48.19 3.47
N PRO A 723 3.13 -48.02 2.97
CA PRO A 723 2.71 -48.57 1.69
C PRO A 723 2.68 -47.50 0.59
N GLN A 724 2.98 -47.96 -0.63
CA GLN A 724 3.22 -47.20 -1.84
C GLN A 724 1.94 -46.62 -2.45
N SER A 725 2.05 -45.41 -2.99
CA SER A 725 1.05 -44.74 -3.82
C SER A 725 0.97 -45.38 -5.21
N VAL A 726 -0.21 -45.90 -5.57
CA VAL A 726 -0.59 -46.13 -6.98
C VAL A 726 -1.14 -44.80 -7.51
N GLN A 727 -0.54 -44.28 -8.56
CA GLN A 727 -1.03 -43.11 -9.30
C GLN A 727 -2.21 -43.52 -10.20
N PRO A 728 -3.28 -42.72 -10.24
CA PRO A 728 -3.99 -42.46 -11.48
C PRO A 728 -3.65 -41.05 -11.97
N THR A 729 -3.20 -40.99 -13.21
CA THR A 729 -2.82 -39.82 -13.99
C THR A 729 -3.90 -38.74 -14.01
N LYS A 730 -3.51 -37.49 -13.72
CA LYS A 730 -4.34 -36.29 -13.93
C LYS A 730 -4.48 -35.96 -15.43
N PRO A 731 -5.63 -35.44 -15.88
CA PRO A 731 -5.79 -34.92 -17.25
C PRO A 731 -4.95 -33.66 -17.45
N LYS A 732 -4.36 -33.55 -18.64
CA LYS A 732 -3.57 -32.41 -19.14
C LYS A 732 -4.45 -31.14 -19.23
N PRO A 733 -3.94 -29.94 -18.88
CA PRO A 733 -4.68 -28.69 -19.02
C PRO A 733 -4.87 -28.31 -20.50
N ALA A 734 -6.05 -27.77 -20.82
CA ALA A 734 -6.46 -27.37 -22.17
C ALA A 734 -5.54 -26.30 -22.78
N ALA A 735 -5.21 -26.47 -24.06
CA ALA A 735 -4.35 -25.60 -24.85
C ALA A 735 -5.03 -24.25 -25.16
N LYS A 736 -4.25 -23.16 -25.21
CA LYS A 736 -4.65 -21.91 -25.88
C LYS A 736 -4.96 -22.22 -27.34
N SER A 737 -6.11 -21.75 -27.83
CA SER A 737 -6.53 -21.89 -29.24
C SER A 737 -5.49 -21.29 -30.19
N ASP A 738 -5.23 -21.97 -31.30
CA ASP A 738 -4.29 -21.52 -32.33
C ASP A 738 -4.81 -20.26 -33.07
N PRO A 739 -3.92 -19.34 -33.50
CA PRO A 739 -4.33 -18.14 -34.23
C PRO A 739 -5.08 -18.46 -35.53
N GLN A 740 -6.05 -17.61 -35.86
CA GLN A 740 -6.89 -17.75 -37.05
C GLN A 740 -6.63 -16.59 -38.03
N PRO A 741 -6.94 -16.76 -39.33
CA PRO A 741 -6.94 -15.65 -40.29
C PRO A 741 -7.81 -14.48 -39.79
N GLY A 742 -7.26 -13.27 -39.85
CA GLY A 742 -7.86 -12.03 -39.33
C GLY A 742 -7.33 -11.60 -37.96
N ASP A 743 -6.64 -12.47 -37.22
CA ASP A 743 -6.07 -12.11 -35.91
C ASP A 743 -4.93 -11.09 -36.06
N LEU A 744 -4.96 -10.02 -35.24
CA LEU A 744 -3.87 -9.07 -35.10
C LEU A 744 -2.93 -9.49 -33.96
N LEU A 745 -1.68 -9.73 -34.32
CA LEU A 745 -0.67 -10.24 -33.41
C LEU A 745 0.49 -9.25 -33.29
N GLN A 746 0.96 -9.07 -32.05
CA GLN A 746 2.25 -8.45 -31.79
C GLN A 746 3.34 -9.50 -32.04
N ALA A 747 4.40 -9.07 -32.71
CA ALA A 747 5.49 -9.94 -33.11
C ALA A 747 6.82 -9.23 -32.98
N LYS A 748 7.90 -10.01 -33.01
CA LYS A 748 9.26 -9.53 -33.12
C LYS A 748 9.90 -10.17 -34.34
N VAL A 749 10.57 -9.39 -35.17
CA VAL A 749 11.32 -9.91 -36.31
C VAL A 749 12.39 -10.86 -35.77
N TYR A 750 12.28 -12.12 -36.13
CA TYR A 750 13.15 -13.18 -35.66
C TYR A 750 14.39 -13.27 -36.53
N PHE A 751 14.20 -13.47 -37.84
CA PHE A 751 15.27 -13.39 -38.84
C PHE A 751 14.73 -12.99 -40.22
N LEU A 752 15.64 -12.61 -41.12
CA LEU A 752 15.35 -12.24 -42.51
C LEU A 752 15.95 -13.29 -43.45
N GLU A 753 15.17 -13.85 -44.37
CA GLU A 753 15.71 -14.75 -45.38
C GLU A 753 16.35 -14.00 -46.55
N SER A 754 17.29 -14.66 -47.22
CA SER A 754 17.99 -14.11 -48.39
C SER A 754 17.09 -13.78 -49.58
N ASN A 755 15.89 -14.37 -49.65
CA ASN A 755 14.86 -14.09 -50.65
C ASN A 755 14.01 -12.84 -50.33
N GLY A 756 14.22 -12.21 -49.16
CA GLY A 756 13.50 -11.04 -48.70
C GLY A 756 12.32 -11.32 -47.76
N ASP A 757 12.00 -12.58 -47.44
CA ASP A 757 10.94 -12.91 -46.49
C ASP A 757 11.34 -12.55 -45.04
N VAL A 758 10.37 -12.11 -44.24
CA VAL A 758 10.58 -11.70 -42.84
C VAL A 758 9.92 -12.68 -41.89
N TYR A 759 10.69 -13.40 -41.09
CA TYR A 759 10.18 -14.35 -40.11
C TYR A 759 10.01 -13.68 -38.75
N LEU A 760 8.97 -14.10 -38.02
CA LEU A 760 8.43 -13.42 -36.86
C LEU A 760 8.23 -14.40 -35.69
N GLU A 761 8.74 -14.00 -34.53
CA GLU A 761 8.36 -14.58 -33.25
C GLU A 761 7.06 -13.93 -32.77
N LEU A 762 5.98 -14.71 -32.67
CA LEU A 762 4.65 -14.22 -32.32
C LEU A 762 4.45 -14.20 -30.80
N ALA A 763 3.94 -13.09 -30.26
CA ALA A 763 3.81 -12.92 -28.82
C ALA A 763 2.92 -14.00 -28.18
N GLY A 764 3.51 -14.81 -27.28
CA GLY A 764 2.79 -15.86 -26.55
C GLY A 764 2.67 -17.20 -27.28
N ILE A 765 3.35 -17.36 -28.41
CA ILE A 765 3.48 -18.61 -29.18
C ILE A 765 4.98 -18.90 -29.33
N SER A 766 5.41 -20.08 -28.91
CA SER A 766 6.81 -20.48 -29.05
C SER A 766 7.16 -20.69 -30.54
N PRO A 767 8.33 -20.20 -31.02
CA PRO A 767 8.78 -20.41 -32.40
C PRO A 767 8.81 -21.88 -32.83
N ASP A 768 9.09 -22.80 -31.89
CA ASP A 768 9.12 -24.24 -32.13
C ASP A 768 7.72 -24.84 -32.37
N ARG A 769 6.64 -24.08 -32.08
CA ARG A 769 5.25 -24.48 -32.29
C ARG A 769 4.65 -23.87 -33.55
N MET A 770 4.88 -22.57 -33.78
CA MET A 770 4.35 -21.85 -34.94
C MET A 770 5.13 -20.56 -35.15
N MET A 771 5.53 -20.29 -36.40
CA MET A 771 6.25 -19.08 -36.76
C MET A 771 5.40 -18.19 -37.67
N GLY A 772 5.40 -16.89 -37.45
CA GLY A 772 4.82 -15.94 -38.41
C GLY A 772 5.83 -15.65 -39.51
N TYR A 773 5.39 -15.42 -40.73
CA TYR A 773 6.28 -14.92 -41.77
C TYR A 773 5.54 -13.94 -42.70
N ILE A 774 6.25 -12.93 -43.17
CA ILE A 774 5.76 -11.96 -44.14
C ILE A 774 6.47 -12.22 -45.47
N PRO A 775 5.75 -12.60 -46.53
CA PRO A 775 6.32 -12.74 -47.86
C PRO A 775 6.94 -11.44 -48.36
N ALA A 776 8.09 -11.51 -49.03
CA ALA A 776 8.82 -10.35 -49.56
C ALA A 776 7.94 -9.44 -50.44
N ASN A 777 7.08 -10.04 -51.26
CA ASN A 777 6.15 -9.33 -52.14
C ASN A 777 5.03 -8.59 -51.39
N ARG A 778 4.83 -8.86 -50.09
CA ARG A 778 3.86 -8.17 -49.22
C ARG A 778 4.48 -7.12 -48.30
N LEU A 779 5.80 -6.96 -48.29
CA LEU A 779 6.45 -5.92 -47.49
C LEU A 779 6.22 -4.50 -48.03
N GLY A 780 5.90 -4.38 -49.33
CA GLY A 780 5.82 -3.08 -50.00
C GLY A 780 7.18 -2.36 -49.97
N SER A 781 7.21 -1.11 -49.53
CA SER A 781 8.44 -0.33 -49.34
C SER A 781 9.09 -0.51 -47.95
N LYS A 782 8.50 -1.32 -47.06
CA LYS A 782 8.98 -1.47 -45.68
C LYS A 782 10.20 -2.37 -45.62
N GLN A 783 11.17 -1.95 -44.83
CA GLN A 783 12.34 -2.74 -44.47
C GLN A 783 12.31 -3.06 -42.98
N TYR A 784 12.71 -4.27 -42.63
CA TYR A 784 12.76 -4.77 -41.26
C TYR A 784 14.19 -5.10 -40.86
N GLN A 785 14.50 -4.97 -39.57
CA GLN A 785 15.74 -5.44 -38.98
C GLN A 785 15.45 -6.53 -37.94
N GLU A 786 16.37 -7.47 -37.77
CA GLU A 786 16.25 -8.51 -36.74
C GLU A 786 16.08 -7.89 -35.35
N GLY A 787 15.12 -8.41 -34.60
CA GLY A 787 14.74 -7.94 -33.28
C GLY A 787 13.80 -6.73 -33.25
N GLN A 788 13.44 -6.16 -34.41
CA GLN A 788 12.46 -5.08 -34.50
C GLN A 788 11.05 -5.58 -34.13
N ALA A 789 10.31 -4.83 -33.32
CA ALA A 789 8.91 -5.13 -33.05
C ALA A 789 8.03 -4.86 -34.28
N ALA A 790 7.07 -5.73 -34.54
CA ALA A 790 6.12 -5.63 -35.64
C ALA A 790 4.70 -5.95 -35.14
N ALA A 791 3.70 -5.25 -35.69
CA ALA A 791 2.32 -5.67 -35.60
C ALA A 791 1.93 -6.28 -36.94
N VAL A 792 1.26 -7.43 -36.91
CA VAL A 792 0.92 -8.17 -38.13
C VAL A 792 -0.47 -8.74 -38.06
N MET A 793 -1.12 -8.83 -39.21
CA MET A 793 -2.39 -9.54 -39.38
C MET A 793 -2.12 -10.92 -39.95
N VAL A 794 -2.73 -11.95 -39.37
CA VAL A 794 -2.69 -13.30 -39.91
C VAL A 794 -3.58 -13.38 -41.14
N LEU A 795 -3.04 -13.79 -42.27
CA LEU A 795 -3.79 -13.97 -43.52
C LEU A 795 -4.19 -15.42 -43.76
N ALA A 796 -3.31 -16.34 -43.43
CA ALA A 796 -3.54 -17.76 -43.63
C ALA A 796 -2.69 -18.59 -42.67
N VAL A 797 -3.20 -19.77 -42.31
CA VAL A 797 -2.43 -20.82 -41.63
C VAL A 797 -2.02 -21.85 -42.68
N GLN A 798 -0.72 -22.07 -42.84
CA GLN A 798 -0.17 -22.99 -43.85
C GLN A 798 0.66 -24.08 -43.18
N ASN A 799 0.69 -25.26 -43.79
CA ASN A 799 1.62 -26.34 -43.42
C ASN A 799 2.72 -26.42 -44.48
N ARG A 800 3.96 -26.10 -44.09
CA ARG A 800 5.13 -26.21 -44.96
C ARG A 800 6.08 -27.26 -44.38
N GLY A 801 6.20 -28.40 -45.05
CA GLY A 801 7.17 -29.43 -44.69
C GLY A 801 6.94 -30.10 -43.33
N GLY A 802 5.73 -30.03 -42.76
CA GLY A 802 5.41 -30.58 -41.44
C GLY A 802 5.37 -29.53 -40.32
N GLU A 803 5.76 -28.29 -40.60
CA GLU A 803 5.65 -27.17 -39.66
C GLU A 803 4.47 -26.25 -40.01
N MET A 804 3.73 -25.83 -38.98
CA MET A 804 2.63 -24.88 -39.14
C MET A 804 3.20 -23.46 -39.12
N VAL A 805 2.97 -22.70 -40.18
CA VAL A 805 3.42 -21.31 -40.32
C VAL A 805 2.24 -20.39 -40.62
N LEU A 806 2.31 -19.18 -40.10
CA LEU A 806 1.29 -18.15 -40.30
C LEU A 806 1.79 -17.17 -41.36
N GLU A 807 1.15 -17.15 -42.53
CA GLU A 807 1.38 -16.10 -43.51
C GLU A 807 0.73 -14.83 -42.98
N CYS A 808 1.55 -13.80 -42.81
CA CYS A 808 1.15 -12.53 -42.23
C CYS A 808 1.41 -11.40 -43.21
N GLU A 809 0.73 -10.28 -43.02
CA GLU A 809 1.12 -9.02 -43.65
C GLU A 809 1.44 -7.94 -42.62
N PRO A 810 2.39 -7.02 -42.94
CA PRO A 810 2.78 -6.00 -42.02
C PRO A 810 1.68 -4.95 -41.95
N THR A 811 0.98 -4.90 -40.82
CA THR A 811 0.17 -3.73 -40.51
C THR A 811 1.15 -2.60 -40.25
N GLY A 812 1.24 -1.65 -41.19
CA GLY A 812 2.09 -0.49 -40.99
C GLY A 812 1.65 0.26 -39.74
N VAL A 813 2.50 1.14 -39.24
CA VAL A 813 2.00 2.36 -38.61
C VAL A 813 1.25 3.14 -39.70
N SER A 814 0.08 2.66 -40.07
CA SER A 814 -0.86 3.21 -41.02
C SER A 814 -2.16 3.37 -40.26
N ASP A 815 -2.69 4.59 -40.33
CA ASP A 815 -3.92 4.97 -39.68
C ASP A 815 -5.02 3.92 -39.95
N LEU A 816 -5.54 3.32 -38.89
CA LEU A 816 -6.73 2.48 -38.90
C LEU A 816 -7.94 3.38 -39.14
N GLN A 817 -8.88 2.92 -39.95
CA GLN A 817 -10.18 3.56 -40.06
C GLN A 817 -11.16 2.95 -39.06
N GLY A 818 -12.02 3.79 -38.54
CA GLY A 818 -13.09 3.37 -37.66
C GLY A 818 -14.16 4.43 -37.52
N THR A 819 -15.22 4.06 -36.83
CA THR A 819 -16.35 4.93 -36.58
C THR A 819 -16.40 5.28 -35.10
N VAL A 820 -16.54 6.56 -34.78
CA VAL A 820 -16.67 7.02 -33.39
C VAL A 820 -17.95 6.44 -32.80
N LYS A 821 -17.83 5.50 -31.86
CA LYS A 821 -18.96 4.86 -31.19
C LYS A 821 -19.73 5.83 -30.31
N TRP A 822 -18.98 6.66 -29.60
CA TRP A 822 -19.47 7.78 -28.82
C TRP A 822 -18.27 8.59 -28.35
N PHE A 823 -18.46 9.89 -28.14
CA PHE A 823 -17.45 10.77 -27.58
C PHE A 823 -18.13 11.81 -26.70
N ASP A 824 -17.79 11.83 -25.41
CA ASP A 824 -18.31 12.82 -24.47
C ASP A 824 -17.42 14.07 -24.53
N GLU A 825 -17.90 15.11 -25.21
CA GLU A 825 -17.15 16.36 -25.39
C GLU A 825 -16.78 17.02 -24.05
N HIS A 826 -17.64 16.91 -23.03
CA HIS A 826 -17.39 17.48 -21.70
C HIS A 826 -16.33 16.70 -20.94
N ARG A 827 -16.35 15.37 -20.99
CA ARG A 827 -15.36 14.52 -20.32
C ARG A 827 -14.07 14.33 -21.12
N GLY A 828 -14.08 14.67 -22.42
CA GLY A 828 -12.92 14.65 -23.29
C GLY A 828 -12.44 13.25 -23.67
N TYR A 829 -13.31 12.24 -23.65
CA TYR A 829 -12.96 10.89 -24.09
C TYR A 829 -14.15 10.17 -24.71
N GLY A 830 -13.85 9.10 -25.43
CA GLY A 830 -14.83 8.26 -26.10
C GLY A 830 -14.23 6.94 -26.54
N PHE A 831 -14.93 6.28 -27.46
CA PHE A 831 -14.47 5.04 -28.08
C PHE A 831 -14.69 5.08 -29.59
N ILE A 832 -13.76 4.47 -30.32
CA ILE A 832 -13.82 4.27 -31.76
C ILE A 832 -13.97 2.77 -32.01
N VAL A 833 -14.93 2.39 -32.84
CA VAL A 833 -15.06 1.02 -33.35
C VAL A 833 -14.16 0.92 -34.59
N PRO A 834 -13.08 0.14 -34.56
CA PRO A 834 -12.25 -0.07 -35.74
C PRO A 834 -13.04 -0.84 -36.81
N ASP A 835 -12.84 -0.52 -38.09
CA ASP A 835 -13.48 -1.24 -39.20
C ASP A 835 -12.98 -2.68 -39.35
N SER A 836 -11.85 -3.00 -38.74
CA SER A 836 -11.30 -4.35 -38.67
C SER A 836 -12.16 -5.32 -37.83
N GLY A 837 -13.21 -4.83 -37.14
CA GLY A 837 -14.10 -5.66 -36.34
C GLY A 837 -13.54 -6.04 -34.97
N GLU A 838 -12.45 -5.40 -34.55
CA GLU A 838 -11.82 -5.58 -33.24
C GLU A 838 -12.59 -4.90 -32.09
N ARG A 839 -12.09 -5.05 -30.85
CA ARG A 839 -12.67 -4.40 -29.67
C ARG A 839 -12.59 -2.87 -29.79
N ASP A 840 -13.62 -2.19 -29.27
CA ASP A 840 -13.66 -0.73 -29.16
C ASP A 840 -12.34 -0.16 -28.58
N VAL A 841 -11.80 0.83 -29.27
CA VAL A 841 -10.53 1.47 -28.91
C VAL A 841 -10.82 2.78 -28.19
N TYR A 842 -10.22 2.95 -27.01
CA TYR A 842 -10.37 4.16 -26.22
C TYR A 842 -9.70 5.37 -26.89
N VAL A 843 -10.37 6.53 -26.94
CA VAL A 843 -9.80 7.79 -27.45
C VAL A 843 -9.94 8.91 -26.41
N HIS A 844 -8.89 9.72 -26.24
CA HIS A 844 -8.89 10.91 -25.38
C HIS A 844 -8.64 12.18 -26.19
N LYS A 845 -9.20 13.32 -25.78
CA LYS A 845 -9.10 14.61 -26.49
C LYS A 845 -7.65 15.05 -26.75
N SER A 846 -6.71 14.68 -25.87
CA SER A 846 -5.28 14.98 -26.03
C SER A 846 -4.60 14.19 -27.16
N ARG A 847 -5.32 13.27 -27.80
CA ARG A 847 -4.85 12.42 -28.90
C ARG A 847 -5.46 12.79 -30.25
N LEU A 848 -6.36 13.77 -30.28
CA LEU A 848 -6.91 14.32 -31.52
C LEU A 848 -5.85 15.19 -32.20
N ALA A 849 -5.64 14.98 -33.49
CA ALA A 849 -4.68 15.72 -34.29
C ALA A 849 -5.43 16.54 -35.34
N GLY A 850 -5.47 17.87 -35.14
CA GLY A 850 -6.11 18.80 -36.09
C GLY A 850 -7.64 18.91 -35.98
N VAL A 851 -8.28 18.20 -35.04
CA VAL A 851 -9.72 18.24 -34.81
C VAL A 851 -10.02 18.56 -33.34
N GLN A 852 -10.93 19.51 -33.07
CA GLN A 852 -11.23 19.97 -31.71
C GLN A 852 -12.18 19.05 -30.93
N ARG A 853 -12.97 18.22 -31.62
CA ARG A 853 -13.95 17.28 -31.06
C ARG A 853 -14.27 16.15 -32.04
N LEU A 854 -14.83 15.06 -31.52
CA LEU A 854 -15.39 13.96 -32.31
C LEU A 854 -16.89 13.84 -32.02
N ARG A 855 -17.70 13.51 -33.02
CA ARG A 855 -19.13 13.19 -32.86
C ARG A 855 -19.38 11.71 -33.10
N GLU A 856 -20.38 11.16 -32.42
CA GLU A 856 -20.84 9.79 -32.66
C GLU A 856 -21.22 9.60 -34.14
N GLY A 857 -20.75 8.50 -34.72
CA GLY A 857 -20.94 8.18 -36.14
C GLY A 857 -19.87 8.76 -37.09
N GLU A 858 -18.97 9.63 -36.64
CA GLU A 858 -17.93 10.19 -37.51
C GLU A 858 -16.86 9.15 -37.89
N ARG A 859 -16.38 9.25 -39.14
CA ARG A 859 -15.30 8.44 -39.68
C ARG A 859 -13.96 9.04 -39.31
N VAL A 860 -13.09 8.22 -38.71
CA VAL A 860 -11.79 8.66 -38.22
C VAL A 860 -10.67 7.74 -38.67
N LEU A 861 -9.51 8.34 -38.92
CA LEU A 861 -8.21 7.71 -39.11
C LEU A 861 -7.42 7.84 -37.80
N PHE A 862 -6.89 6.73 -37.26
CA PHE A 862 -6.19 6.72 -35.98
C PHE A 862 -5.14 5.61 -35.86
N LYS A 863 -4.15 5.78 -34.99
CA LYS A 863 -3.14 4.75 -34.67
C LYS A 863 -3.45 4.11 -33.33
N ILE A 864 -3.29 2.80 -33.19
CA ILE A 864 -3.37 2.15 -31.87
C ILE A 864 -2.00 2.21 -31.19
N GLY A 865 -1.96 2.81 -30.00
CA GLY A 865 -0.78 2.91 -29.15
C GLY A 865 -1.07 2.50 -27.71
N LYS A 866 -0.02 2.43 -26.87
CA LYS A 866 -0.15 2.09 -25.45
C LYS A 866 -0.38 3.34 -24.61
N GLY A 867 -1.50 3.39 -23.88
CA GLY A 867 -1.92 4.48 -22.99
C GLY A 867 -1.93 4.10 -21.50
N MET A 868 -2.27 5.06 -20.64
CA MET A 868 -2.31 4.87 -19.17
C MET A 868 -3.38 3.87 -18.70
N LYS A 869 -4.38 3.57 -19.53
CA LYS A 869 -5.51 2.67 -19.22
C LYS A 869 -5.61 1.45 -20.14
N GLY A 870 -4.59 1.17 -20.96
CA GLY A 870 -4.62 0.09 -21.95
C GLY A 870 -4.30 0.60 -23.35
N LEU A 871 -4.74 -0.12 -24.38
CA LEU A 871 -4.62 0.32 -25.78
C LEU A 871 -5.51 1.55 -26.02
N GLU A 872 -4.97 2.60 -26.63
CA GLU A 872 -5.66 3.85 -26.94
C GLU A 872 -5.41 4.28 -28.39
N ALA A 873 -6.36 5.00 -28.97
CA ALA A 873 -6.23 5.66 -30.24
C ALA A 873 -5.36 6.92 -30.08
N GLN A 874 -4.39 7.07 -30.97
CA GLN A 874 -3.41 8.15 -31.04
C GLN A 874 -3.43 8.78 -32.44
N ASP A 875 -3.12 10.07 -32.54
CA ASP A 875 -3.05 10.80 -33.81
C ASP A 875 -4.38 10.72 -34.60
N VAL A 876 -5.50 10.93 -33.90
CA VAL A 876 -6.86 10.75 -34.46
C VAL A 876 -7.27 11.93 -35.33
N ARG A 877 -7.71 11.68 -36.56
CA ARG A 877 -8.12 12.69 -37.56
C ARG A 877 -9.43 12.28 -38.21
N LEU A 878 -10.23 13.24 -38.67
CA LEU A 878 -11.41 12.95 -39.47
C LEU A 878 -10.97 12.50 -40.88
N VAL A 879 -11.73 11.57 -41.46
CA VAL A 879 -11.59 11.22 -42.88
C VAL A 879 -12.35 12.30 -43.66
N ASP A 880 -11.66 13.07 -44.51
CA ASP A 880 -12.31 14.01 -45.42
C ASP A 880 -13.23 13.22 -46.37
N VAL A 881 -14.50 13.65 -46.43
CA VAL A 881 -15.50 13.10 -47.34
C VAL A 881 -15.53 14.02 -48.55
N ASP A 882 -14.96 13.60 -49.67
CA ASP A 882 -15.30 14.14 -50.99
C ASP A 882 -16.64 13.57 -51.49
#